data_AF-A0A8X8YT65-F1
#
_entry.id   AF-A0A8X8YT65-F1
#
_cell.length_a   1.000
_cell.length_b   1.000
_cell.length_c   1.000
_cell.angle_alpha   90.00
_cell.angle_beta   90.00
_cell.angle_gamma   90.00
#
_symmetry.space_group_name_H-M   'P 1'
#
loop_
_entity.id
_entity.type
_entity.pdbx_description
1 polymer ?
#
loop_
_entity_poly.entity_id
_entity_poly.type
_entity_poly.pdbx_seq_one_letter_code
_entity_poly.pdbx_strand_id
1 'polypeptide(L)'
;MASTVVAFCLFLWFGEPHHLQKVPPISILSLVQGFAIGNGLTNPEIQYKAYTDYALDMKLIQQSDYNRLVKPSSNESTFPILCYDFSNMEEFLKLGSVRDALGVGDIEFVSCSSTVYDAMVTDWMRNLEVGIPAMLEDGIKLLVYAGEELKMGWVHAMEWSGQKQFAAAATVPFSVDGAEAGQKKGFGDGSTKHIFGNAEEADNGNASPILASKFLQKQAEKLIRDLNLFPKLDANIVEDDPAAADASRIVEKRIQFPHIAANSTTVADFGHHAGYYRLASTKGARLFYYFFESRSKNSSAPVVVWLTGGPGCSSSLALFFENGPFHLTKDYTLAWNEFGWDQESNLIYIDQPTGTGFSYSTSTDDLRHSSEEASVDFSDFLQAFFEKHGELAKNDFYITGESYAGHYIPAFAAQIHQRNKNRQGIHINLKGLAIGNGMTNPEIQYKSYRDYALNMKLINRVEYYRLIVAERFCETNIRACGANGTSLACAEAYIICTGLFRRIIASKPGINHYDIRKNCTGSLCYDFSIVERFLNDKAVQNALGVRDIRFISCSTKVYEYMYPEIMKNFDVGLPALLQDGIKLLVYAGEYDLICNWLGNLRWVENMSWSGRRRFVSAKLVPFKVGGVEAGGMKSYGGLSFLKVYNAGHMVPMDQPRASLEMLRRWMQGQFR
;
A
#
# COMPACT_ATOMS: atom_id res chain seq x y z
N MET A 1 29.29 -16.76 35.97
CA MET A 1 27.83 -16.95 35.95
C MET A 1 27.21 -15.88 36.82
N ALA A 2 26.70 -14.83 36.20
CA ALA A 2 25.85 -13.83 36.83
C ALA A 2 24.96 -13.31 35.69
N SER A 3 23.70 -13.73 35.71
CA SER A 3 22.73 -13.43 34.68
C SER A 3 22.05 -12.11 35.02
N THR A 4 22.44 -11.03 34.35
CA THR A 4 21.72 -9.76 34.42
C THR A 4 20.61 -9.79 33.37
N VAL A 5 19.36 -9.90 33.82
CA VAL A 5 18.16 -9.70 32.99
C VAL A 5 17.94 -8.20 32.85
N VAL A 6 18.03 -7.67 31.63
CA VAL A 6 17.57 -6.32 31.29
C VAL A 6 16.20 -6.45 30.65
N ALA A 7 15.15 -6.03 31.37
CA ALA A 7 13.78 -5.98 30.88
C ALA A 7 13.50 -4.59 30.26
N PHE A 8 12.91 -4.55 29.07
CA PHE A 8 12.42 -3.34 28.42
C PHE A 8 10.91 -3.20 28.59
N CYS A 9 10.46 -2.04 29.09
CA CYS A 9 9.07 -1.57 28.99
C CYS A 9 8.89 -0.75 27.71
N LEU A 10 7.87 -1.06 26.91
CA LEU A 10 7.50 -0.28 25.73
C LEU A 10 6.52 0.83 26.14
N PHE A 11 7.03 2.06 26.26
CA PHE A 11 6.26 3.28 26.10
C PHE A 11 6.58 3.87 24.73
N LEU A 12 5.56 4.24 23.95
CA LEU A 12 5.74 4.99 22.71
C LEU A 12 5.93 6.47 23.04
N TRP A 13 7.17 6.97 22.93
CA TRP A 13 7.45 8.38 22.62
C TRP A 13 8.75 8.49 21.83
N PHE A 14 8.72 9.20 20.69
CA PHE A 14 9.88 9.56 19.86
C PHE A 14 10.61 10.81 20.43
N GLY A 15 11.94 10.74 20.50
CA GLY A 15 12.85 11.89 20.71
C GLY A 15 14.29 11.52 20.30
N GLU A 16 14.98 12.42 19.59
CA GLU A 16 16.20 12.23 18.77
C GLU A 16 17.55 11.91 19.51
N PRO A 17 18.63 11.53 18.78
CA PRO A 17 19.78 10.81 19.30
C PRO A 17 21.03 11.68 19.51
N HIS A 18 21.80 11.46 20.58
CA HIS A 18 23.23 11.77 20.58
C HIS A 18 24.05 10.83 21.48
N HIS A 19 25.10 10.26 20.86
CA HIS A 19 26.29 9.62 21.42
C HIS A 19 26.12 8.34 22.27
N LEU A 20 26.64 7.21 21.76
CA LEU A 20 27.78 6.51 22.40
C LEU A 20 28.36 5.40 21.51
N GLN A 21 29.68 5.37 21.49
CA GLN A 21 30.57 4.49 20.75
C GLN A 21 30.80 3.13 21.45
N LYS A 22 31.11 2.11 20.63
CA LYS A 22 32.04 0.97 20.85
C LYS A 22 31.76 -0.05 21.98
N VAL A 23 31.41 -1.29 21.58
CA VAL A 23 31.86 -2.57 22.20
C VAL A 23 31.96 -3.68 21.10
N PRO A 24 32.99 -4.57 21.09
CA PRO A 24 33.31 -5.51 20.00
C PRO A 24 32.66 -6.93 20.16
N PRO A 25 32.86 -7.90 19.22
CA PRO A 25 31.90 -8.96 18.90
C PRO A 25 32.07 -10.25 19.72
N ILE A 26 30.97 -10.90 20.11
CA ILE A 26 30.96 -12.29 20.61
C ILE A 26 29.84 -13.07 19.91
N SER A 27 30.19 -14.29 19.49
CA SER A 27 29.45 -15.22 18.64
C SER A 27 28.05 -15.60 19.14
N ILE A 28 27.04 -15.43 18.27
CA ILE A 28 25.66 -15.87 18.48
C ILE A 28 25.49 -17.28 17.92
N LEU A 29 25.56 -18.28 18.79
CA LEU A 29 24.96 -19.60 18.57
C LEU A 29 24.84 -20.28 19.93
N SER A 30 23.61 -20.73 20.26
CA SER A 30 23.14 -21.40 21.48
C SER A 30 22.56 -20.50 22.59
N LEU A 31 21.37 -20.91 23.05
CA LEU A 31 20.55 -20.41 24.17
C LEU A 31 19.67 -19.16 23.93
N VAL A 32 18.53 -19.39 23.28
CA VAL A 32 17.28 -18.68 23.62
C VAL A 32 16.23 -19.75 23.94
N GLN A 33 15.92 -19.95 25.22
CA GLN A 33 14.77 -20.73 25.69
C GLN A 33 13.73 -19.75 26.26
N GLY A 34 12.67 -19.51 25.48
CA GLY A 34 11.48 -18.78 25.91
C GLY A 34 11.45 -17.28 25.56
N PHE A 35 10.26 -16.80 25.21
CA PHE A 35 9.94 -15.37 25.13
C PHE A 35 8.68 -15.12 25.97
N ALA A 36 8.67 -14.05 26.76
CA ALA A 36 7.55 -13.61 27.58
C ALA A 36 6.85 -12.41 26.93
N ILE A 37 5.53 -12.35 26.96
CA ILE A 37 4.75 -11.19 26.50
C ILE A 37 3.91 -10.73 27.68
N GLY A 38 4.19 -9.53 28.19
CA GLY A 38 3.52 -8.94 29.34
C GLY A 38 2.81 -7.64 29.01
N ASN A 39 1.56 -7.51 29.46
CA ASN A 39 0.90 -6.22 29.62
C ASN A 39 1.21 -5.66 31.02
N GLY A 40 1.34 -4.33 31.12
CA GLY A 40 1.62 -3.62 32.37
C GLY A 40 0.48 -3.73 33.37
N LEU A 41 0.69 -4.52 34.41
CA LEU A 41 -0.04 -4.47 35.67
C LEU A 41 1.01 -4.57 36.79
N THR A 42 1.65 -3.43 37.10
CA THR A 42 2.54 -3.28 38.26
C THR A 42 1.86 -2.37 39.30
N ASN A 43 2.11 -2.63 40.58
CA ASN A 43 1.45 -1.97 41.71
C ASN A 43 1.42 -0.42 41.56
N PRO A 44 0.22 0.19 41.44
CA PRO A 44 0.06 1.64 41.28
C PRO A 44 0.67 2.45 42.44
N GLU A 45 0.64 1.97 43.68
CA GLU A 45 1.22 2.67 44.83
C GLU A 45 2.74 2.88 44.67
N ILE A 46 3.43 1.91 44.07
CA ILE A 46 4.88 1.95 43.87
C ILE A 46 5.22 2.92 42.72
N GLN A 47 4.46 2.88 41.63
CA GLN A 47 4.70 3.74 40.47
C GLN A 47 4.30 5.20 40.72
N TYR A 48 3.16 5.46 41.36
CA TYR A 48 2.70 6.83 41.66
C TYR A 48 3.64 7.55 42.59
N LYS A 49 4.15 6.85 43.60
CA LYS A 49 5.18 7.41 44.46
C LYS A 49 6.43 7.74 43.65
N ALA A 50 6.89 6.85 42.77
CA ALA A 50 8.07 7.10 41.94
C ALA A 50 7.92 8.28 40.97
N TYR A 51 6.75 8.48 40.36
CA TYR A 51 6.50 9.63 39.47
C TYR A 51 6.42 10.95 40.24
N THR A 52 5.77 10.93 41.41
CA THR A 52 5.63 12.12 42.26
C THR A 52 6.98 12.49 42.90
N ASP A 53 7.79 11.49 43.28
CA ASP A 53 9.17 11.63 43.74
C ASP A 53 10.04 12.29 42.65
N TYR A 54 9.99 11.75 41.42
CA TYR A 54 10.73 12.31 40.28
C TYR A 54 10.29 13.74 39.92
N ALA A 55 8.98 14.03 39.95
CA ALA A 55 8.46 15.36 39.64
C ALA A 55 8.88 16.40 40.68
N LEU A 56 8.97 16.01 41.95
CA LEU A 56 9.51 16.85 43.02
C LEU A 56 11.02 17.08 42.84
N ASP A 57 11.78 16.02 42.53
CA ASP A 57 13.24 16.09 42.31
C ASP A 57 13.59 16.96 41.09
N MET A 58 12.78 16.91 40.04
CA MET A 58 12.91 17.74 38.84
C MET A 58 12.33 19.15 39.02
N LYS A 59 11.80 19.49 40.20
CA LYS A 59 11.17 20.77 40.54
C LYS A 59 9.98 21.15 39.66
N LEU A 60 9.29 20.16 39.09
CA LEU A 60 8.09 20.34 38.27
C LEU A 60 6.84 20.62 39.13
N ILE A 61 6.88 20.18 40.39
CA ILE A 61 5.86 20.39 41.41
C ILE A 61 6.50 20.85 42.73
N GLN A 62 5.75 21.53 43.59
CA GLN A 62 6.26 21.96 44.90
C GLN A 62 6.05 20.88 45.97
N GLN A 63 6.78 20.99 47.09
CA GLN A 63 6.66 20.06 48.21
C GLN A 63 5.22 19.96 48.77
N SER A 64 4.46 21.06 48.73
CA SER A 64 3.05 21.09 49.11
C SER A 64 2.17 20.25 48.18
N ASP A 65 2.45 20.27 46.87
CA ASP A 65 1.74 19.46 45.87
C ASP A 65 2.07 17.99 46.05
N TYR A 66 3.36 17.67 46.24
CA TYR A 66 3.82 16.33 46.58
C TYR A 66 3.07 15.79 47.81
N ASN A 67 3.06 16.54 48.92
CA ASN A 67 2.41 16.11 50.16
C ASN A 67 0.88 15.91 50.02
N ARG A 68 0.24 16.56 49.05
CA ARG A 68 -1.16 16.35 48.70
C ARG A 68 -1.36 15.07 47.89
N LEU A 69 -0.52 14.85 46.88
CA LEU A 69 -0.63 13.75 45.91
C LEU A 69 -0.23 12.37 46.46
N VAL A 70 0.66 12.30 47.45
CA VAL A 70 1.10 11.01 48.05
C VAL A 70 0.19 10.55 49.20
N LYS A 71 -0.92 11.25 49.48
CA LYS A 71 -1.90 10.78 50.47
C LYS A 71 -2.73 9.63 49.89
N PRO A 72 -2.87 8.48 50.58
CA PRO A 72 -3.75 7.41 50.15
C PRO A 72 -5.20 7.91 50.18
N SER A 73 -5.94 7.71 49.08
CA SER A 73 -7.37 8.03 49.03
C SER A 73 -8.12 7.09 49.99
N SER A 74 -8.95 7.65 50.86
CA SER A 74 -9.65 6.89 51.91
C SER A 74 -10.98 6.29 51.45
N ASN A 75 -11.24 6.19 50.14
CA ASN A 75 -12.50 5.70 49.59
C ASN A 75 -12.27 4.49 48.68
N GLU A 76 -11.91 3.35 49.27
CA GLU A 76 -12.19 2.04 48.68
C GLU A 76 -13.69 1.76 48.79
N SER A 77 -14.53 2.35 47.93
CA SER A 77 -15.84 1.77 47.66
C SER A 77 -16.44 2.30 46.36
N THR A 78 -16.86 1.35 45.51
CA THR A 78 -17.73 1.51 44.32
C THR A 78 -17.11 2.01 43.01
N PHE A 79 -16.05 1.35 42.52
CA PHE A 79 -15.79 1.31 41.07
C PHE A 79 -15.96 -0.11 40.52
N PRO A 80 -16.45 -0.29 39.28
CA PRO A 80 -16.51 -1.61 38.65
C PRO A 80 -15.09 -2.20 38.59
N ILE A 81 -14.99 -3.52 38.76
CA ILE A 81 -13.80 -4.37 39.03
C ILE A 81 -12.57 -4.17 38.10
N LEU A 82 -12.60 -3.27 37.12
CA LEU A 82 -11.52 -3.06 36.14
C LEU A 82 -11.01 -1.62 36.01
N CYS A 83 -11.43 -0.69 36.89
CA CYS A 83 -10.88 0.66 36.95
C CYS A 83 -10.31 0.93 38.35
N TYR A 84 -8.99 1.08 38.44
CA TYR A 84 -8.32 1.52 39.66
C TYR A 84 -8.69 2.99 39.97
N ASP A 85 -8.59 3.38 41.23
CA ASP A 85 -8.70 4.80 41.61
C ASP A 85 -7.48 5.57 41.09
N PHE A 86 -7.64 6.20 39.92
CA PHE A 86 -6.63 7.05 39.30
C PHE A 86 -6.71 8.51 39.77
N SER A 87 -7.51 8.84 40.79
CA SER A 87 -7.80 10.23 41.17
C SER A 87 -6.53 11.05 41.46
N ASN A 88 -5.53 10.44 42.08
CA ASN A 88 -4.25 11.13 42.36
C ASN A 88 -3.42 11.38 41.09
N MET A 89 -3.47 10.45 40.12
CA MET A 89 -2.83 10.64 38.80
C MET A 89 -3.59 11.68 37.98
N GLU A 90 -4.92 11.67 38.03
CA GLU A 90 -5.73 12.72 37.40
C GLU A 90 -5.43 14.09 37.99
N GLU A 91 -5.31 14.19 39.32
CA GLU A 91 -5.00 15.45 40.00
C GLU A 91 -3.58 15.93 39.65
N PHE A 92 -2.60 15.02 39.57
CA PHE A 92 -1.25 15.32 39.08
C PHE A 92 -1.26 15.82 37.62
N LEU A 93 -1.98 15.16 36.72
CA LEU A 93 -2.11 15.53 35.30
C LEU A 93 -3.00 16.76 35.06
N LYS A 94 -3.71 17.24 36.10
CA LYS A 94 -4.47 18.49 36.09
C LYS A 94 -3.64 19.69 36.55
N LEU A 95 -2.44 19.49 37.11
CA LEU A 95 -1.54 20.59 37.47
C LEU A 95 -1.05 21.34 36.23
N GLY A 96 -1.19 22.66 36.22
CA GLY A 96 -0.81 23.50 35.08
C GLY A 96 0.66 23.29 34.64
N SER A 97 1.60 23.23 35.59
CA SER A 97 3.02 22.99 35.30
C SER A 97 3.29 21.63 34.66
N VAL A 98 2.53 20.59 35.03
CA VAL A 98 2.66 19.24 34.46
C VAL A 98 2.06 19.21 33.06
N ARG A 99 0.91 19.86 32.84
CA ARG A 99 0.27 19.95 31.53
C ARG A 99 1.09 20.75 30.52
N ASP A 100 1.71 21.84 30.98
CA ASP A 100 2.61 22.66 30.18
C ASP A 100 3.88 21.89 29.81
N ALA A 101 4.45 21.13 30.74
CA ALA A 101 5.62 20.28 30.50
C ALA A 101 5.32 19.12 29.53
N LEU A 102 4.09 18.60 29.54
CA LEU A 102 3.64 17.54 28.62
C LEU A 102 3.14 18.08 27.27
N GLY A 103 2.92 19.39 27.13
CA GLY A 103 2.46 20.02 25.89
C GLY A 103 1.02 19.66 25.50
N VAL A 104 0.16 19.35 26.46
CA VAL A 104 -1.20 18.78 26.22
C VAL A 104 -2.34 19.81 26.24
N GLY A 105 -2.06 21.09 26.52
CA GLY A 105 -3.06 22.18 26.47
C GLY A 105 -4.29 21.92 27.35
N ASP A 106 -5.49 22.26 26.88
CA ASP A 106 -6.76 22.10 27.61
C ASP A 106 -7.46 20.74 27.40
N ILE A 107 -6.75 19.74 26.87
CA ILE A 107 -7.34 18.41 26.58
C ILE A 107 -7.74 17.69 27.87
N GLU A 108 -9.02 17.33 27.99
CA GLU A 108 -9.54 16.62 29.16
C GLU A 108 -9.00 15.18 29.20
N PHE A 109 -8.44 14.80 30.34
CA PHE A 109 -7.93 13.45 30.59
C PHE A 109 -9.06 12.58 31.15
N VAL A 110 -9.30 11.43 30.54
CA VAL A 110 -10.25 10.42 31.01
C VAL A 110 -9.46 9.17 31.41
N SER A 111 -9.48 8.82 32.70
CA SER A 111 -8.67 7.74 33.26
C SER A 111 -9.09 6.34 32.85
N CYS A 112 -10.37 6.14 32.52
CA CYS A 112 -10.93 4.82 32.23
C CYS A 112 -12.08 4.91 31.21
N SER A 113 -11.89 4.35 30.00
CA SER A 113 -12.96 4.20 28.99
C SER A 113 -13.26 2.72 28.79
N SER A 114 -14.42 2.27 29.29
CA SER A 114 -14.88 0.88 29.15
C SER A 114 -15.00 0.45 27.68
N THR A 115 -15.42 1.36 26.81
CA THR A 115 -15.53 1.13 25.37
C THR A 115 -14.17 0.84 24.70
N VAL A 116 -13.12 1.55 25.11
CA VAL A 116 -11.76 1.34 24.56
C VAL A 116 -11.16 0.04 25.09
N TYR A 117 -11.39 -0.27 26.37
CA TYR A 117 -10.91 -1.50 27.00
C TYR A 117 -11.56 -2.76 26.39
N ASP A 118 -12.89 -2.78 26.25
CA ASP A 118 -13.62 -3.94 25.72
C ASP A 118 -13.24 -4.23 24.26
N ALA A 119 -13.00 -3.17 23.46
CA ALA A 119 -12.50 -3.30 22.10
C ALA A 119 -11.08 -3.87 22.05
N MET A 120 -10.18 -3.41 22.93
CA MET A 120 -8.78 -3.86 22.96
C MET A 120 -8.62 -5.29 23.49
N VAL A 121 -9.37 -5.68 24.52
CA VAL A 121 -9.28 -7.04 25.11
C VAL A 121 -9.90 -8.08 24.18
N THR A 122 -11.03 -7.76 23.54
CA THR A 122 -11.68 -8.65 22.57
C THR A 122 -10.79 -8.85 21.33
N ASP A 123 -10.13 -7.79 20.87
CA ASP A 123 -9.16 -7.85 19.77
C ASP A 123 -7.91 -8.66 20.17
N TRP A 124 -7.35 -8.40 21.35
CA TRP A 124 -6.16 -9.10 21.85
C TRP A 124 -6.34 -10.60 22.06
N MET A 125 -7.48 -11.04 22.64
CA MET A 125 -7.77 -12.46 22.88
C MET A 125 -8.01 -13.24 21.58
N ARG A 126 -8.72 -12.65 20.59
CA ARG A 126 -8.90 -13.27 19.26
C ARG A 126 -7.59 -13.45 18.50
N ASN A 127 -6.58 -12.63 18.80
CA ASN A 127 -5.30 -12.59 18.09
C ASN A 127 -4.28 -13.63 18.54
N LEU A 128 -4.36 -14.07 19.80
CA LEU A 128 -3.47 -15.09 20.36
C LEU A 128 -3.88 -16.52 19.96
N GLU A 129 -5.18 -16.82 19.95
CA GLU A 129 -5.72 -18.17 19.68
C GLU A 129 -5.28 -18.74 18.32
N VAL A 130 -5.05 -17.86 17.35
CA VAL A 130 -4.75 -18.19 15.97
C VAL A 130 -3.29 -18.59 15.72
N GLY A 131 -2.34 -17.97 16.42
CA GLY A 131 -0.90 -18.14 16.16
C GLY A 131 -0.26 -19.24 17.02
N ILE A 132 -0.84 -19.53 18.18
CA ILE A 132 -0.35 -20.51 19.16
C ILE A 132 -0.16 -21.92 18.56
N PRO A 133 -1.09 -22.45 17.73
CA PRO A 133 -0.93 -23.78 17.13
C PRO A 133 0.36 -23.95 16.32
N ALA A 134 0.65 -23.02 15.42
CA ALA A 134 1.80 -23.09 14.54
C ALA A 134 3.12 -22.89 15.29
N MET A 135 3.14 -22.06 16.33
CA MET A 135 4.32 -21.86 17.17
C MET A 135 4.70 -23.13 17.93
N LEU A 136 3.70 -23.88 18.41
CA LEU A 136 3.92 -25.13 19.15
C LEU A 136 4.32 -26.30 18.26
N GLU A 137 3.79 -26.39 17.03
CA GLU A 137 4.23 -27.37 16.01
C GLU A 137 5.72 -27.21 15.64
N ASP A 138 6.25 -25.97 15.65
CA ASP A 138 7.66 -25.67 15.39
C ASP A 138 8.56 -25.80 16.64
N GLY A 139 8.05 -26.37 17.74
CA GLY A 139 8.81 -26.63 18.96
C GLY A 139 9.05 -25.41 19.85
N ILE A 140 8.35 -24.29 19.61
CA ILE A 140 8.43 -23.08 20.43
C ILE A 140 7.53 -23.26 21.65
N LYS A 141 8.13 -23.45 22.84
CA LYS A 141 7.39 -23.50 24.10
C LYS A 141 6.82 -22.11 24.45
N LEU A 142 5.52 -22.04 24.66
CA LEU A 142 4.81 -20.81 25.03
C LEU A 142 4.47 -20.82 26.52
N LEU A 143 4.74 -19.72 27.21
CA LEU A 143 4.29 -19.46 28.57
C LEU A 143 3.36 -18.25 28.54
N VAL A 144 2.06 -18.48 28.76
CA VAL A 144 1.06 -17.41 28.87
C VAL A 144 0.73 -17.24 30.35
N TYR A 145 0.84 -16.02 30.86
CA TYR A 145 0.41 -15.66 32.20
C TYR A 145 -0.66 -14.57 32.12
N ALA A 146 -1.72 -14.71 32.90
CA ALA A 146 -2.72 -13.68 33.14
C ALA A 146 -2.78 -13.46 34.65
N GLY A 147 -2.54 -12.23 35.10
CA GLY A 147 -2.67 -11.86 36.50
C GLY A 147 -4.11 -11.46 36.79
N GLU A 148 -4.78 -12.19 37.67
CA GLU A 148 -5.95 -11.69 38.38
C GLU A 148 -5.49 -11.21 39.77
N GLU A 149 -6.27 -10.31 40.37
CA GLU A 149 -5.95 -9.51 41.55
C GLU A 149 -5.24 -10.28 42.70
N LEU A 150 -4.11 -9.75 43.14
CA LEU A 150 -3.33 -10.28 44.26
C LEU A 150 -4.01 -9.98 45.60
N LYS A 151 -4.84 -10.91 46.08
CA LYS A 151 -4.85 -11.23 47.53
C LYS A 151 -4.11 -12.51 47.89
N MET A 152 -3.63 -13.28 46.91
CA MET A 152 -2.73 -14.40 47.17
C MET A 152 -1.69 -14.52 46.05
N GLY A 153 -0.40 -14.54 46.40
CA GLY A 153 0.73 -14.51 45.44
C GLY A 153 0.89 -15.75 44.56
N TRP A 154 0.14 -15.84 43.46
CA TRP A 154 0.19 -17.00 42.55
C TRP A 154 0.35 -16.60 41.07
N VAL A 155 1.15 -17.38 40.32
CA VAL A 155 1.30 -17.28 38.86
C VAL A 155 0.59 -18.47 38.21
N HIS A 156 -0.36 -18.22 37.30
CA HIS A 156 -0.92 -19.27 36.46
C HIS A 156 -0.05 -19.50 35.23
N ALA A 157 0.50 -20.70 35.11
CA ALA A 157 1.14 -21.18 33.89
C ALA A 157 0.17 -22.13 33.15
N MET A 158 -0.14 -21.84 31.90
CA MET A 158 -0.96 -22.69 31.04
C MET A 158 -0.10 -23.36 29.95
N GLU A 159 -0.27 -24.67 29.76
CA GLU A 159 0.31 -25.45 28.67
C GLU A 159 -0.83 -25.91 27.75
N TRP A 160 -0.76 -25.58 26.45
CA TRP A 160 -1.81 -25.95 25.50
C TRP A 160 -1.59 -27.39 25.00
N SER A 161 -2.59 -28.25 25.18
CA SER A 161 -2.53 -29.68 24.86
C SER A 161 -3.02 -30.05 23.44
N GLY A 162 -3.39 -29.07 22.61
CA GLY A 162 -3.77 -29.29 21.21
C GLY A 162 -5.25 -29.62 20.94
N GLN A 163 -6.19 -29.26 21.83
CA GLN A 163 -7.63 -29.46 21.57
C GLN A 163 -8.48 -28.18 21.59
N LYS A 164 -9.63 -28.23 20.88
CA LYS A 164 -10.48 -27.12 20.42
C LYS A 164 -11.51 -26.56 21.42
N GLN A 165 -11.53 -26.96 22.70
CA GLN A 165 -12.54 -26.46 23.66
C GLN A 165 -11.90 -26.08 25.01
N PHE A 166 -12.27 -24.89 25.51
CA PHE A 166 -11.88 -24.37 26.82
C PHE A 166 -12.99 -24.66 27.85
N ALA A 167 -12.80 -25.65 28.72
CA ALA A 167 -13.61 -25.83 29.93
C ALA A 167 -12.83 -26.48 31.09
N ALA A 168 -13.30 -26.25 32.32
CA ALA A 168 -12.61 -26.31 33.62
C ALA A 168 -11.85 -27.61 33.97
N ALA A 169 -10.56 -27.49 34.34
CA ALA A 169 -9.71 -28.56 34.87
C ALA A 169 -9.26 -28.29 36.32
N ALA A 170 -8.77 -29.32 37.02
CA ALA A 170 -8.26 -29.22 38.40
C ALA A 170 -6.79 -28.73 38.47
N THR A 171 -6.46 -28.00 39.53
CA THR A 171 -5.13 -27.44 39.79
C THR A 171 -4.17 -28.47 40.40
N VAL A 172 -2.91 -28.48 39.94
CA VAL A 172 -1.84 -29.40 40.35
C VAL A 172 -0.59 -28.59 40.74
N PRO A 173 -0.01 -28.76 41.95
CA PRO A 173 1.17 -28.00 42.34
C PRO A 173 2.42 -28.32 41.49
N PHE A 174 3.29 -27.33 41.27
CA PHE A 174 4.65 -27.52 40.79
C PHE A 174 5.65 -26.73 41.63
N SER A 175 6.90 -27.19 41.66
CA SER A 175 7.97 -26.63 42.49
C SER A 175 9.17 -26.16 41.68
N VAL A 176 9.86 -25.15 42.20
CA VAL A 176 11.17 -24.65 41.73
C VAL A 176 12.11 -24.71 42.93
N ASP A 177 13.28 -25.34 42.74
CA ASP A 177 14.32 -25.50 43.77
C ASP A 177 13.82 -26.08 45.10
N GLY A 178 12.91 -27.06 45.00
CA GLY A 178 12.38 -27.78 46.18
C GLY A 178 11.29 -27.04 46.96
N ALA A 179 10.91 -25.83 46.55
CA ALA A 179 9.77 -25.09 47.10
C ALA A 179 8.59 -25.09 46.11
N GLU A 180 7.37 -25.30 46.61
CA GLU A 180 6.14 -25.20 45.80
C GLU A 180 6.02 -23.78 45.23
N ALA A 181 6.12 -23.65 43.91
CA ALA A 181 6.20 -22.39 43.18
C ALA A 181 4.86 -21.97 42.57
N GLY A 182 3.86 -22.87 42.54
CA GLY A 182 2.50 -22.56 42.11
C GLY A 182 1.67 -23.79 41.78
N GLN A 183 0.43 -23.60 41.31
CA GLN A 183 -0.42 -24.67 40.78
C GLN A 183 -0.61 -24.54 39.25
N LYS A 184 -0.35 -25.60 38.50
CA LYS A 184 -0.60 -25.80 37.07
C LYS A 184 -1.92 -26.57 36.86
N LYS A 185 -2.81 -26.13 35.97
CA LYS A 185 -3.94 -26.99 35.52
C LYS A 185 -3.42 -28.06 34.56
N GLY A 186 -3.61 -29.34 34.90
CA GLY A 186 -3.33 -30.47 34.01
C GLY A 186 -4.60 -30.94 33.30
N PHE A 187 -4.52 -31.23 31.99
CA PHE A 187 -5.65 -31.74 31.22
C PHE A 187 -5.68 -33.28 31.23
N GLY A 188 -6.79 -33.86 31.68
CA GLY A 188 -7.09 -35.29 31.65
C GLY A 188 -8.60 -35.50 31.44
N ASP A 189 -8.97 -36.61 30.81
CA ASP A 189 -10.29 -36.87 30.22
C ASP A 189 -11.48 -36.76 31.19
N GLY A 190 -12.66 -36.33 30.68
CA GLY A 190 -13.91 -36.43 31.44
C GLY A 190 -15.03 -35.45 31.10
N SER A 191 -15.79 -35.76 30.04
CA SER A 191 -17.25 -35.53 29.84
C SER A 191 -17.96 -34.17 30.16
N THR A 192 -18.45 -33.51 29.08
CA THR A 192 -19.72 -32.70 28.90
C THR A 192 -19.95 -31.42 29.75
N LYS A 193 -20.55 -30.30 29.30
CA LYS A 193 -21.62 -30.03 28.29
C LYS A 193 -21.69 -28.52 27.92
N HIS A 194 -22.27 -28.20 26.76
CA HIS A 194 -22.51 -26.88 26.14
C HIS A 194 -23.15 -25.78 27.01
N ILE A 195 -22.70 -24.52 26.85
CA ILE A 195 -23.53 -23.29 26.95
C ILE A 195 -23.03 -22.25 25.93
N PHE A 196 -23.69 -22.14 24.78
CA PHE A 196 -23.77 -20.89 24.01
C PHE A 196 -25.25 -20.68 23.68
N GLY A 197 -25.87 -19.74 24.38
CA GLY A 197 -27.20 -19.20 24.07
C GLY A 197 -27.03 -17.86 23.36
N ASN A 198 -27.87 -17.67 22.33
CA ASN A 198 -27.97 -16.54 21.41
C ASN A 198 -27.80 -15.14 22.02
N ALA A 199 -27.16 -14.24 21.26
CA ALA A 199 -27.32 -12.80 21.41
C ALA A 199 -27.74 -12.20 20.05
N GLU A 200 -29.05 -11.99 19.89
CA GLU A 200 -29.63 -10.99 18.98
C GLU A 200 -29.69 -9.63 19.71
N GLU A 201 -29.57 -8.57 18.91
CA GLU A 201 -29.97 -7.17 19.14
C GLU A 201 -29.47 -6.41 20.38
N ALA A 202 -28.59 -5.43 20.12
CA ALA A 202 -28.71 -4.08 20.67
C ALA A 202 -27.91 -3.09 19.79
N ASP A 203 -28.59 -2.49 18.82
CA ASP A 203 -28.23 -1.17 18.28
C ASP A 203 -28.88 -0.10 19.16
N ASN A 204 -28.12 0.94 19.53
CA ASN A 204 -28.62 2.28 19.81
C ASN A 204 -27.44 3.26 20.01
N GLY A 205 -27.01 3.85 18.89
CA GLY A 205 -26.68 5.26 18.68
C GLY A 205 -26.10 6.12 19.81
N ASN A 206 -24.85 6.56 19.63
CA ASN A 206 -24.46 7.98 19.43
C ASN A 206 -22.92 8.14 19.52
N ALA A 207 -22.22 7.77 18.45
CA ALA A 207 -20.91 8.36 18.17
C ALA A 207 -21.08 9.32 16.99
N SER A 208 -20.84 10.60 17.24
CA SER A 208 -21.05 11.67 16.25
C SER A 208 -20.16 11.43 15.01
N PRO A 209 -20.73 11.37 13.77
CA PRO A 209 -19.99 11.05 12.53
C PRO A 209 -18.78 11.94 12.22
N ILE A 210 -18.69 13.10 12.87
CA ILE A 210 -17.69 14.15 12.64
C ILE A 210 -16.33 13.83 13.30
N LEU A 211 -16.32 13.08 14.41
CA LEU A 211 -15.08 12.72 15.12
C LEU A 211 -14.36 11.54 14.46
N ALA A 212 -15.12 10.57 13.95
CA ALA A 212 -14.58 9.46 13.16
C ALA A 212 -13.93 9.96 11.87
N SER A 213 -14.53 10.95 11.19
CA SER A 213 -13.96 11.49 9.94
C SER A 213 -12.63 12.22 10.16
N LYS A 214 -12.48 13.01 11.23
CA LYS A 214 -11.21 13.72 11.52
C LYS A 214 -10.08 12.79 11.95
N PHE A 215 -10.39 11.70 12.67
CA PHE A 215 -9.40 10.69 13.03
C PHE A 215 -8.93 9.90 11.79
N LEU A 216 -9.85 9.48 10.93
CA LEU A 216 -9.55 8.83 9.66
C LEU A 216 -8.77 9.76 8.72
N GLN A 217 -9.09 11.05 8.70
CA GLN A 217 -8.35 12.06 7.94
C GLN A 217 -6.91 12.22 8.44
N LYS A 218 -6.68 12.33 9.75
CA LYS A 218 -5.32 12.39 10.32
C LYS A 218 -4.51 11.11 10.10
N GLN A 219 -5.16 9.94 10.10
CA GLN A 219 -4.51 8.68 9.77
C GLN A 219 -4.17 8.60 8.28
N ALA A 220 -5.06 9.03 7.39
CA ALA A 220 -4.81 9.13 5.95
C ALA A 220 -3.67 10.13 5.67
N GLU A 221 -3.66 11.30 6.30
CA GLU A 221 -2.57 12.28 6.23
C GLU A 221 -1.24 11.68 6.67
N LYS A 222 -1.18 11.05 7.86
CA LYS A 222 0.03 10.34 8.32
C LYS A 222 0.44 9.24 7.33
N LEU A 223 -0.52 8.61 6.68
CA LEU A 223 -0.27 7.53 5.74
C LEU A 223 0.30 8.03 4.41
N ILE A 224 -0.19 9.17 3.92
CA ILE A 224 0.38 9.93 2.80
C ILE A 224 1.80 10.36 3.12
N ARG A 225 2.08 10.75 4.37
CA ARG A 225 3.43 11.08 4.83
C ARG A 225 4.36 9.87 4.79
N ASP A 226 3.90 8.73 5.29
CA ASP A 226 4.69 7.50 5.32
C ASP A 226 4.89 6.89 3.91
N LEU A 227 4.03 7.25 2.94
CA LEU A 227 4.19 6.94 1.51
C LEU A 227 4.89 8.06 0.73
N ASN A 228 5.33 9.12 1.43
CA ASN A 228 6.14 10.22 0.93
C ASN A 228 5.55 10.95 -0.32
N LEU A 229 4.23 11.12 -0.38
CA LEU A 229 3.59 11.89 -1.45
C LEU A 229 3.51 13.38 -1.03
N PHE A 230 4.54 14.18 -1.36
CA PHE A 230 4.60 15.62 -1.00
C PHE A 230 5.00 16.53 -2.17
N PRO A 231 4.10 16.83 -3.12
CA PRO A 231 4.29 17.94 -4.05
C PRO A 231 4.08 19.29 -3.36
N LYS A 232 4.64 20.37 -3.91
CA LYS A 232 4.42 21.76 -3.42
C LYS A 232 3.03 22.34 -3.77
N LEU A 233 2.29 21.68 -4.67
CA LEU A 233 0.89 21.95 -5.02
C LEU A 233 0.16 20.61 -4.98
N ASP A 234 -0.97 20.53 -4.27
CA ASP A 234 -1.60 19.25 -3.92
C ASP A 234 -2.29 18.55 -5.12
N ALA A 235 -2.70 19.35 -6.12
CA ALA A 235 -3.14 18.97 -7.45
C ALA A 235 -3.02 20.17 -8.40
N ASN A 236 -3.06 19.94 -9.71
CA ASN A 236 -3.13 21.01 -10.69
C ASN A 236 -4.55 21.59 -10.77
N ILE A 237 -4.89 22.42 -9.78
CA ILE A 237 -6.03 23.33 -9.86
C ILE A 237 -5.50 24.70 -10.26
N VAL A 238 -5.97 25.23 -11.38
CA VAL A 238 -5.58 26.53 -11.92
C VAL A 238 -6.68 27.57 -11.67
N GLU A 239 -6.31 28.84 -11.47
CA GLU A 239 -7.29 29.91 -11.21
C GLU A 239 -8.18 30.20 -12.42
N ASP A 240 -7.58 30.24 -13.62
CA ASP A 240 -8.26 30.44 -14.89
C ASP A 240 -7.85 29.35 -15.89
N ASP A 241 -8.76 29.03 -16.81
CA ASP A 241 -8.53 28.09 -17.89
C ASP A 241 -7.59 28.69 -18.97
N PRO A 242 -6.31 28.22 -19.07
CA PRO A 242 -5.34 28.77 -20.02
C PRO A 242 -5.68 28.54 -21.50
N ALA A 243 -6.64 27.66 -21.79
CA ALA A 243 -7.07 27.28 -23.13
C ALA A 243 -8.59 27.47 -23.34
N ALA A 244 -9.23 28.35 -22.56
CA ALA A 244 -10.68 28.58 -22.59
C ALA A 244 -11.22 28.99 -23.97
N ALA A 245 -10.38 29.68 -24.76
CA ALA A 245 -10.74 30.19 -26.08
C ALA A 245 -10.75 29.11 -27.19
N ASP A 246 -10.25 27.91 -26.93
CA ASP A 246 -10.21 26.84 -27.94
C ASP A 246 -11.52 26.04 -27.94
N ALA A 247 -12.17 26.02 -29.10
CA ALA A 247 -13.42 25.29 -29.34
C ALA A 247 -13.18 23.80 -29.66
N SER A 248 -11.95 23.40 -29.99
CA SER A 248 -11.60 22.01 -30.29
C SER A 248 -11.60 21.15 -29.02
N ARG A 249 -12.08 19.90 -29.13
CA ARG A 249 -11.97 18.90 -28.06
C ARG A 249 -10.53 18.49 -27.80
N ILE A 250 -9.70 18.40 -28.85
CA ILE A 250 -8.26 18.12 -28.74
C ILE A 250 -7.46 19.27 -29.34
N VAL A 251 -6.60 19.84 -28.52
CA VAL A 251 -5.61 20.84 -28.91
C VAL A 251 -4.25 20.17 -28.78
N GLU A 252 -3.58 19.93 -29.91
CA GLU A 252 -2.28 19.26 -29.91
C GLU A 252 -1.29 20.05 -30.77
N LYS A 253 -0.01 19.85 -30.48
CA LYS A 253 1.08 20.44 -31.24
C LYS A 253 2.21 19.46 -31.38
N ARG A 254 2.93 19.59 -32.48
CA ARG A 254 4.17 18.88 -32.68
C ARG A 254 5.21 19.34 -31.67
N ILE A 255 5.86 18.39 -31.03
CA ILE A 255 6.87 18.67 -29.99
C ILE A 255 8.20 19.00 -30.67
N GLN A 256 8.90 20.00 -30.14
CA GLN A 256 10.29 20.31 -30.48
C GLN A 256 11.05 20.62 -29.18
N PHE A 257 11.63 19.59 -28.56
CA PHE A 257 12.31 19.77 -27.28
C PHE A 257 13.57 20.63 -27.43
N PRO A 258 13.76 21.67 -26.59
CA PRO A 258 15.07 22.24 -26.35
C PRO A 258 15.88 21.20 -25.55
N HIS A 259 17.19 21.05 -25.79
CA HIS A 259 18.08 20.10 -25.09
C HIS A 259 18.11 18.64 -25.60
N ILE A 260 18.43 18.46 -26.88
CA ILE A 260 18.71 17.15 -27.49
C ILE A 260 20.22 16.85 -27.47
N ALA A 261 20.62 15.63 -27.10
CA ALA A 261 22.02 15.22 -27.14
C ALA A 261 22.56 15.21 -28.59
N ALA A 262 23.79 15.70 -28.80
CA ALA A 262 24.35 15.99 -30.14
C ALA A 262 24.59 14.77 -31.06
N ASN A 263 24.42 13.54 -30.57
CA ASN A 263 24.78 12.33 -31.31
C ASN A 263 23.55 11.58 -31.85
N SER A 264 23.42 11.58 -33.19
CA SER A 264 22.70 10.62 -34.06
C SER A 264 21.21 10.77 -34.36
N THR A 265 20.51 11.78 -33.84
CA THR A 265 19.03 11.89 -34.03
C THR A 265 18.65 13.32 -34.46
N THR A 266 17.80 13.46 -35.48
CA THR A 266 17.39 14.78 -35.97
C THR A 266 16.17 15.26 -35.19
N VAL A 267 16.00 16.58 -35.01
CA VAL A 267 14.82 17.20 -34.35
C VAL A 267 13.49 16.71 -34.96
N ALA A 268 13.49 16.30 -36.23
CA ALA A 268 12.33 15.72 -36.91
C ALA A 268 11.95 14.31 -36.40
N ASP A 269 12.91 13.56 -35.85
CA ASP A 269 12.73 12.25 -35.20
C ASP A 269 12.29 12.38 -33.73
N PHE A 270 12.32 13.60 -33.17
CA PHE A 270 11.96 13.91 -31.77
C PHE A 270 10.53 14.44 -31.57
N GLY A 271 9.78 14.64 -32.66
CA GLY A 271 8.49 15.32 -32.60
C GLY A 271 7.36 14.47 -33.13
N HIS A 272 6.54 13.95 -32.23
CA HIS A 272 5.23 13.39 -32.57
C HIS A 272 4.16 14.38 -32.09
N HIS A 273 3.41 14.22 -31.00
CA HIS A 273 2.49 15.28 -30.55
C HIS A 273 2.36 15.33 -29.02
N ALA A 274 2.10 16.51 -28.47
CA ALA A 274 1.61 16.68 -27.11
C ALA A 274 0.42 17.62 -27.14
N GLY A 275 -0.52 17.43 -26.22
CA GLY A 275 -1.73 18.22 -26.23
C GLY A 275 -2.64 17.99 -25.04
N TYR A 276 -3.76 18.70 -25.10
CA TYR A 276 -4.82 18.60 -24.13
C TYR A 276 -6.11 18.12 -24.78
N TYR A 277 -6.82 17.27 -24.06
CA TYR A 277 -8.21 16.94 -24.30
C TYR A 277 -9.11 17.64 -23.28
N ARG A 278 -10.14 18.34 -23.74
CA ARG A 278 -11.14 19.00 -22.90
C ARG A 278 -12.27 18.03 -22.56
N LEU A 279 -12.45 17.74 -21.27
CA LEU A 279 -13.55 16.89 -20.81
C LEU A 279 -14.88 17.63 -20.92
N ALA A 280 -15.89 16.95 -21.46
CA ALA A 280 -17.25 17.48 -21.50
C ALA A 280 -17.86 17.54 -20.09
N SER A 281 -18.76 18.49 -19.85
CA SER A 281 -19.53 18.61 -18.60
C SER A 281 -18.69 18.74 -17.32
N THR A 282 -17.52 19.37 -17.42
CA THR A 282 -16.64 19.73 -16.29
C THR A 282 -16.52 21.25 -16.15
N LYS A 283 -16.03 21.74 -15.01
CA LYS A 283 -15.82 23.17 -14.76
C LYS A 283 -14.58 23.74 -15.44
N GLY A 284 -13.67 22.88 -15.88
CA GLY A 284 -12.51 23.27 -16.70
C GLY A 284 -11.48 22.17 -16.87
N ALA A 285 -11.87 20.90 -16.73
CA ALA A 285 -10.92 19.80 -16.72
C ALA A 285 -10.30 19.56 -18.10
N ARG A 286 -8.99 19.30 -18.10
CA ARG A 286 -8.26 18.81 -19.27
C ARG A 286 -7.29 17.69 -18.92
N LEU A 287 -7.29 16.65 -19.76
CA LEU A 287 -6.26 15.62 -19.76
C LEU A 287 -5.13 16.01 -20.69
N PHE A 288 -3.90 15.99 -20.19
CA PHE A 288 -2.69 16.12 -20.98
C PHE A 288 -2.22 14.75 -21.46
N TYR A 289 -1.69 14.70 -22.68
CA TYR A 289 -1.12 13.49 -23.24
C TYR A 289 0.07 13.78 -24.15
N TYR A 290 0.92 12.76 -24.29
CA TYR A 290 1.92 12.64 -25.35
C TYR A 290 1.50 11.53 -26.29
N PHE A 291 1.79 11.72 -27.58
CA PHE A 291 1.59 10.73 -28.61
C PHE A 291 2.87 10.59 -29.43
N PHE A 292 3.35 9.36 -29.61
CA PHE A 292 4.53 8.99 -30.39
C PHE A 292 4.15 7.96 -31.45
N GLU A 293 4.46 8.22 -32.71
CA GLU A 293 4.22 7.25 -33.78
C GLU A 293 5.28 6.15 -33.74
N SER A 294 4.96 4.98 -34.31
CA SER A 294 5.91 3.89 -34.36
C SER A 294 7.13 4.21 -35.21
N ARG A 295 8.33 3.96 -34.69
CA ARG A 295 9.59 4.08 -35.44
C ARG A 295 9.67 3.15 -36.63
N SER A 296 8.96 2.02 -36.58
CA SER A 296 8.91 1.08 -37.70
C SER A 296 8.26 1.71 -38.94
N LYS A 297 7.51 2.82 -38.76
CA LYS A 297 6.71 3.50 -39.78
C LYS A 297 5.71 2.55 -40.48
N ASN A 298 5.38 1.44 -39.84
CA ASN A 298 4.34 0.54 -40.29
C ASN A 298 2.98 1.17 -39.98
N SER A 299 2.19 1.49 -41.01
CA SER A 299 0.86 2.07 -40.85
C SER A 299 -0.12 1.16 -40.10
N SER A 300 0.17 -0.15 -40.03
CA SER A 300 -0.59 -1.13 -39.25
C SER A 300 -0.02 -1.39 -37.85
N ALA A 301 0.99 -0.63 -37.41
CA ALA A 301 1.56 -0.78 -36.06
C ALA A 301 0.47 -0.56 -35.00
N PRO A 302 0.39 -1.41 -33.95
CA PRO A 302 -0.60 -1.25 -32.89
C PRO A 302 -0.56 0.13 -32.22
N VAL A 303 -1.69 0.58 -31.72
CA VAL A 303 -1.77 1.71 -30.78
C VAL A 303 -1.73 1.16 -29.37
N VAL A 304 -0.75 1.60 -28.60
CA VAL A 304 -0.50 1.20 -27.22
C VAL A 304 -0.65 2.42 -26.34
N VAL A 305 -1.54 2.37 -25.35
CA VAL A 305 -1.60 3.37 -24.29
C VAL A 305 -0.78 2.88 -23.10
N TRP A 306 -0.01 3.77 -22.49
CA TRP A 306 0.62 3.57 -21.20
C TRP A 306 -0.06 4.41 -20.10
N LEU A 307 -0.32 3.76 -18.96
CA LEU A 307 -0.89 4.36 -17.75
C LEU A 307 0.03 4.10 -16.56
N THR A 308 0.62 5.15 -16.01
CA THR A 308 1.28 5.09 -14.69
C THR A 308 0.22 5.08 -13.59
N GLY A 309 0.54 4.41 -12.47
CA GLY A 309 -0.36 4.25 -11.32
C GLY A 309 -0.33 5.43 -10.33
N GLY A 310 0.07 5.14 -9.09
CA GLY A 310 -0.04 6.06 -7.95
C GLY A 310 -1.08 5.57 -6.93
N PRO A 311 -2.37 5.94 -7.04
CA PRO A 311 -3.02 6.75 -8.08
C PRO A 311 -2.54 8.20 -8.14
N GLY A 312 -2.67 8.83 -9.31
CA GLY A 312 -2.34 10.25 -9.52
C GLY A 312 -0.88 10.55 -9.87
N CYS A 313 -0.12 9.55 -10.33
CA CYS A 313 1.24 9.74 -10.84
C CYS A 313 1.26 9.92 -12.36
N SER A 314 2.09 10.85 -12.85
CA SER A 314 2.19 11.19 -14.26
C SER A 314 2.76 10.04 -15.10
N SER A 315 2.15 9.79 -16.26
CA SER A 315 2.69 8.86 -17.27
C SER A 315 3.96 9.39 -17.94
N SER A 316 4.30 10.66 -17.72
CA SER A 316 5.59 11.23 -18.10
C SER A 316 6.76 10.56 -17.39
N LEU A 317 6.55 9.98 -16.19
CA LEU A 317 7.61 9.26 -15.48
C LEU A 317 8.09 8.07 -16.31
N ALA A 318 7.14 7.26 -16.80
CA ALA A 318 7.45 6.13 -17.67
C ALA A 318 8.02 6.54 -19.03
N LEU A 319 7.53 7.66 -19.58
CA LEU A 319 8.05 8.23 -20.81
C LEU A 319 9.55 8.51 -20.72
N PHE A 320 10.06 9.04 -19.60
CA PHE A 320 11.46 9.46 -19.49
C PHE A 320 12.39 8.48 -18.76
N PHE A 321 11.85 7.54 -17.97
CA PHE A 321 12.65 6.58 -17.19
C PHE A 321 12.47 5.12 -17.59
N GLU A 322 11.43 4.79 -18.36
CA GLU A 322 11.05 3.39 -18.58
C GLU A 322 11.06 3.02 -20.07
N ASN A 323 9.95 3.24 -20.77
CA ASN A 323 9.69 2.64 -22.07
C ASN A 323 9.43 3.64 -23.19
N GLY A 324 9.64 4.94 -22.93
CA GLY A 324 9.49 5.97 -23.95
C GLY A 324 10.58 5.94 -25.01
N PRO A 325 10.40 6.73 -26.08
CA PRO A 325 11.39 6.90 -27.14
C PRO A 325 12.73 7.48 -26.66
N PHE A 326 12.74 8.12 -25.48
CA PHE A 326 13.90 8.84 -24.97
C PHE A 326 14.18 8.52 -23.50
N HIS A 327 15.45 8.63 -23.12
CA HIS A 327 15.91 8.67 -21.75
C HIS A 327 16.35 10.08 -21.39
N LEU A 328 16.00 10.53 -20.20
CA LEU A 328 16.51 11.78 -19.66
C LEU A 328 17.90 11.55 -19.02
N THR A 329 18.91 12.21 -19.55
CA THR A 329 20.29 12.13 -19.03
C THR A 329 20.47 12.99 -17.77
N LYS A 330 21.55 12.75 -17.03
CA LYS A 330 21.90 13.53 -15.82
C LYS A 330 22.15 15.02 -16.12
N ASP A 331 22.49 15.34 -17.36
CA ASP A 331 22.74 16.71 -17.83
C ASP A 331 21.47 17.39 -18.38
N TYR A 332 20.28 16.84 -18.08
CA TYR A 332 18.97 17.34 -18.54
C TYR A 332 18.80 17.36 -20.07
N THR A 333 19.53 16.50 -20.77
CA THR A 333 19.36 16.32 -22.22
C THR A 333 18.62 15.01 -22.52
N LEU A 334 17.86 15.00 -23.60
CA LEU A 334 17.20 13.79 -24.09
C LEU A 334 18.15 12.98 -24.97
N ALA A 335 18.29 11.69 -24.63
CA ALA A 335 19.01 10.70 -25.40
C ALA A 335 18.06 9.62 -25.92
N TRP A 336 18.39 8.99 -27.04
CA TRP A 336 17.55 7.96 -27.65
C TRP A 336 17.46 6.69 -26.80
N ASN A 337 16.26 6.13 -26.68
CA ASN A 337 16.04 4.84 -26.05
C ASN A 337 16.10 3.71 -27.09
N GLU A 338 17.19 2.93 -27.09
CA GLU A 338 17.35 1.75 -27.95
C GLU A 338 16.34 0.62 -27.69
N PHE A 339 15.55 0.72 -26.63
CA PHE A 339 14.54 -0.27 -26.25
C PHE A 339 13.16 0.33 -25.96
N GLY A 340 12.91 1.57 -26.42
CA GLY A 340 11.60 2.19 -26.30
C GLY A 340 10.51 1.40 -27.05
N TRP A 341 9.31 1.37 -26.48
CA TRP A 341 8.18 0.59 -27.00
C TRP A 341 7.64 1.12 -28.32
N ASP A 342 7.95 2.36 -28.66
CA ASP A 342 7.65 2.98 -29.94
C ASP A 342 8.34 2.28 -31.15
N GLN A 343 9.30 1.38 -30.91
CA GLN A 343 9.80 0.49 -31.97
C GLN A 343 8.71 -0.37 -32.63
N GLU A 344 7.70 -0.77 -31.85
CA GLU A 344 6.69 -1.73 -32.28
C GLU A 344 5.28 -1.14 -32.32
N SER A 345 5.08 0.05 -31.74
CA SER A 345 3.74 0.62 -31.57
C SER A 345 3.71 2.15 -31.70
N ASN A 346 2.54 2.65 -32.05
CA ASN A 346 2.14 4.03 -31.80
C ASN A 346 1.80 4.15 -30.31
N LEU A 347 2.52 4.99 -29.56
CA LEU A 347 2.53 5.01 -28.10
C LEU A 347 1.88 6.28 -27.55
N ILE A 348 0.92 6.15 -26.64
CA ILE A 348 0.21 7.27 -26.02
C ILE A 348 0.47 7.22 -24.51
N TYR A 349 0.96 8.32 -23.94
CA TYR A 349 1.09 8.52 -22.50
C TYR A 349 0.07 9.55 -22.05
N ILE A 350 -0.75 9.21 -21.06
CA ILE A 350 -1.81 10.10 -20.60
C ILE A 350 -1.60 10.40 -19.12
N ASP A 351 -1.57 11.67 -18.78
CA ASP A 351 -1.63 12.09 -17.40
C ASP A 351 -3.09 12.00 -16.94
N GLN A 352 -3.40 11.01 -16.12
CA GLN A 352 -4.76 10.77 -15.66
C GLN A 352 -4.75 10.21 -14.23
N PRO A 353 -5.81 10.45 -13.44
CA PRO A 353 -6.97 11.31 -13.74
C PRO A 353 -6.66 12.82 -13.70
N THR A 354 -7.68 13.66 -13.93
CA THR A 354 -7.59 15.13 -13.78
C THR A 354 -6.86 15.51 -12.49
N GLY A 355 -5.92 16.45 -12.56
CA GLY A 355 -5.08 16.89 -11.43
C GLY A 355 -3.72 16.18 -11.32
N THR A 356 -3.41 15.26 -12.24
CA THR A 356 -2.14 14.51 -12.34
C THR A 356 -1.19 15.12 -13.37
N GLY A 357 0.12 15.21 -13.08
CA GLY A 357 1.14 15.58 -14.07
C GLY A 357 0.95 16.99 -14.64
N PHE A 358 0.53 17.10 -15.91
CA PHE A 358 0.06 18.35 -16.52
C PHE A 358 -1.45 18.44 -16.69
N SER A 359 -2.21 17.38 -16.43
CA SER A 359 -3.68 17.40 -16.43
C SER A 359 -4.20 18.24 -15.28
N TYR A 360 -5.17 19.11 -15.56
CA TYR A 360 -5.62 20.14 -14.62
C TYR A 360 -7.13 20.38 -14.70
N SER A 361 -7.66 21.13 -13.73
CA SER A 361 -8.99 21.74 -13.78
C SER A 361 -8.98 23.12 -13.11
N THR A 362 -10.01 23.92 -13.34
CA THR A 362 -10.31 25.14 -12.57
C THR A 362 -11.09 24.86 -11.28
N SER A 363 -11.47 23.59 -11.01
CA SER A 363 -12.24 23.21 -9.83
C SER A 363 -11.85 21.84 -9.30
N THR A 364 -11.80 21.72 -7.96
CA THR A 364 -11.63 20.44 -7.27
C THR A 364 -12.78 19.46 -7.50
N ASP A 365 -13.96 19.95 -7.90
CA ASP A 365 -15.14 19.11 -8.17
C ASP A 365 -14.96 18.22 -9.41
N ASP A 366 -13.98 18.55 -10.27
CA ASP A 366 -13.65 17.75 -11.44
C ASP A 366 -12.61 16.64 -11.15
N LEU A 367 -12.11 16.55 -9.91
CA LEU A 367 -11.21 15.47 -9.50
C LEU A 367 -11.98 14.17 -9.30
N ARG A 368 -11.40 13.06 -9.76
CA ARG A 368 -12.04 11.74 -9.74
C ARG A 368 -11.78 11.01 -8.43
N HIS A 369 -12.77 10.25 -8.00
CA HIS A 369 -12.75 9.48 -6.75
C HIS A 369 -12.68 7.97 -6.99
N SER A 370 -12.80 7.53 -8.25
CA SER A 370 -12.78 6.10 -8.60
C SER A 370 -12.27 5.86 -10.02
N SER A 371 -11.80 4.64 -10.27
CA SER A 371 -11.35 4.19 -11.58
C SER A 371 -12.52 4.10 -12.56
N GLU A 372 -13.75 3.89 -12.10
CA GLU A 372 -14.94 3.95 -12.96
C GLU A 372 -15.19 5.37 -13.50
N GLU A 373 -15.07 6.41 -12.67
CA GLU A 373 -15.20 7.79 -13.15
C GLU A 373 -14.09 8.14 -14.14
N ALA A 374 -12.85 7.77 -13.80
CA ALA A 374 -11.69 7.97 -14.69
C ALA A 374 -11.83 7.19 -16.02
N SER A 375 -12.52 6.05 -16.02
CA SER A 375 -12.77 5.25 -17.23
C SER A 375 -13.64 5.98 -18.24
N VAL A 376 -14.57 6.82 -17.78
CA VAL A 376 -15.43 7.64 -18.65
C VAL A 376 -14.59 8.68 -19.36
N ASP A 377 -13.77 9.42 -18.61
CA ASP A 377 -12.87 10.45 -19.15
C ASP A 377 -11.88 9.84 -20.15
N PHE A 378 -11.29 8.69 -19.79
CA PHE A 378 -10.37 7.95 -20.67
C PHE A 378 -11.06 7.50 -21.96
N SER A 379 -12.26 6.95 -21.86
CA SER A 379 -13.00 6.52 -23.05
C SER A 379 -13.38 7.71 -23.93
N ASP A 380 -13.77 8.85 -23.37
CA ASP A 380 -14.14 10.04 -24.13
C ASP A 380 -12.91 10.70 -24.78
N PHE A 381 -11.76 10.68 -24.10
CA PHE A 381 -10.47 11.02 -24.69
C PHE A 381 -10.18 10.17 -25.92
N LEU A 382 -10.28 8.83 -25.82
CA LEU A 382 -9.99 7.94 -26.94
C LEU A 382 -10.92 8.16 -28.12
N GLN A 383 -12.20 8.46 -27.88
CA GLN A 383 -13.13 8.82 -28.95
C GLN A 383 -12.64 10.06 -29.70
N ALA A 384 -12.29 11.13 -28.99
CA ALA A 384 -11.76 12.34 -29.62
C ALA A 384 -10.39 12.10 -30.29
N PHE A 385 -9.54 11.25 -29.70
CA PHE A 385 -8.23 10.90 -30.26
C PHE A 385 -8.38 10.19 -31.60
N PHE A 386 -9.23 9.16 -31.69
CA PHE A 386 -9.48 8.44 -32.93
C PHE A 386 -10.34 9.22 -33.93
N GLU A 387 -11.13 10.21 -33.50
CA GLU A 387 -11.75 11.19 -34.42
C GLU A 387 -10.68 12.05 -35.11
N LYS A 388 -9.64 12.45 -34.38
CA LYS A 388 -8.55 13.27 -34.89
C LYS A 388 -7.52 12.49 -35.71
N HIS A 389 -7.14 11.30 -35.23
CA HIS A 389 -6.16 10.38 -35.82
C HIS A 389 -6.89 9.18 -36.43
N GLY A 390 -7.83 9.45 -37.34
CA GLY A 390 -8.76 8.46 -37.90
C GLY A 390 -8.08 7.32 -38.68
N GLU A 391 -6.87 7.53 -39.16
CA GLU A 391 -6.02 6.51 -39.78
C GLU A 391 -5.62 5.40 -38.80
N LEU A 392 -5.58 5.67 -37.50
CA LEU A 392 -5.20 4.71 -36.46
C LEU A 392 -6.39 3.93 -35.90
N ALA A 393 -7.63 4.32 -36.20
CA ALA A 393 -8.83 3.71 -35.61
C ALA A 393 -9.00 2.22 -35.93
N LYS A 394 -8.38 1.73 -37.02
CA LYS A 394 -8.41 0.32 -37.42
C LYS A 394 -7.29 -0.50 -36.79
N ASN A 395 -6.26 0.14 -36.25
CA ASN A 395 -5.09 -0.52 -35.72
C ASN A 395 -5.46 -1.30 -34.45
N ASP A 396 -4.72 -2.37 -34.17
CA ASP A 396 -4.90 -3.11 -32.93
C ASP A 396 -4.61 -2.18 -31.74
N PHE A 397 -5.52 -2.15 -30.77
CA PHE A 397 -5.43 -1.27 -29.61
C PHE A 397 -5.13 -2.07 -28.33
N TYR A 398 -4.15 -1.59 -27.56
CA TYR A 398 -3.73 -2.20 -26.30
C TYR A 398 -3.68 -1.17 -25.18
N ILE A 399 -4.17 -1.56 -24.01
CA ILE A 399 -4.06 -0.75 -22.79
C ILE A 399 -3.00 -1.38 -21.91
N THR A 400 -1.98 -0.62 -21.57
CA THR A 400 -0.84 -1.08 -20.77
C THR A 400 -0.55 -0.10 -19.65
N GLY A 401 0.13 -0.56 -18.63
CA GLY A 401 0.46 0.28 -17.49
C GLY A 401 0.92 -0.55 -16.30
N GLU A 402 1.20 0.14 -15.21
CA GLU A 402 1.76 -0.49 -14.02
C GLU A 402 1.16 -0.02 -12.70
N SER A 403 1.44 -0.78 -11.63
CA SER A 403 1.13 -0.39 -10.26
C SER A 403 -0.39 -0.27 -10.03
N TYR A 404 -0.88 0.90 -9.60
CA TYR A 404 -2.30 1.18 -9.50
C TYR A 404 -3.05 1.10 -10.85
N ALA A 405 -2.36 1.09 -11.99
CA ALA A 405 -2.99 0.78 -13.27
C ALA A 405 -3.57 -0.64 -13.32
N GLY A 406 -3.22 -1.52 -12.37
CA GLY A 406 -3.94 -2.78 -12.14
C GLY A 406 -5.42 -2.60 -11.73
N HIS A 407 -5.85 -1.39 -11.34
CA HIS A 407 -7.25 -0.97 -11.17
C HIS A 407 -7.78 -0.24 -12.41
N TYR A 408 -7.01 0.72 -12.96
CA TYR A 408 -7.40 1.48 -14.14
C TYR A 408 -7.66 0.58 -15.35
N ILE A 409 -6.73 -0.32 -15.68
CA ILE A 409 -6.78 -1.11 -16.92
C ILE A 409 -8.05 -1.98 -16.99
N PRO A 410 -8.42 -2.76 -15.95
CA PRO A 410 -9.69 -3.49 -15.96
C PRO A 410 -10.91 -2.58 -16.13
N ALA A 411 -10.98 -1.45 -15.40
CA ALA A 411 -12.11 -0.52 -15.47
C ALA A 411 -12.23 0.11 -16.86
N PHE A 412 -11.11 0.57 -17.43
CA PHE A 412 -11.05 1.26 -18.71
C PHE A 412 -11.38 0.32 -19.86
N ALA A 413 -10.85 -0.90 -19.80
CA ALA A 413 -11.16 -1.95 -20.76
C ALA A 413 -12.65 -2.33 -20.73
N ALA A 414 -13.24 -2.46 -19.54
CA ALA A 414 -14.66 -2.75 -19.40
C ALA A 414 -15.54 -1.65 -20.02
N GLN A 415 -15.22 -0.37 -19.78
CA GLN A 415 -15.92 0.77 -20.35
C GLN A 415 -15.87 0.78 -21.89
N ILE A 416 -14.68 0.62 -22.47
CA ILE A 416 -14.50 0.57 -23.94
C ILE A 416 -15.24 -0.63 -24.53
N HIS A 417 -15.09 -1.80 -23.90
CA HIS A 417 -15.73 -3.02 -24.35
C HIS A 417 -17.26 -2.91 -24.33
N GLN A 418 -17.82 -2.29 -23.29
CA GLN A 418 -19.26 -2.05 -23.20
C GLN A 418 -19.75 -1.08 -24.27
N ARG A 419 -19.02 0.02 -24.51
CA ARG A 419 -19.34 0.97 -25.59
C ARG A 419 -19.27 0.32 -26.97
N ASN A 420 -18.25 -0.50 -27.22
CA ASN A 420 -18.12 -1.28 -28.44
C ASN A 420 -19.31 -2.23 -28.65
N LYS A 421 -19.73 -2.97 -27.62
CA LYS A 421 -20.91 -3.84 -27.67
C LYS A 421 -22.20 -3.07 -27.94
N ASN A 422 -22.32 -1.88 -27.36
CA ASN A 422 -23.46 -0.99 -27.54
C ASN A 422 -23.41 -0.17 -28.83
N ARG A 423 -22.35 -0.31 -29.65
CA ARG A 423 -22.10 0.47 -30.87
C ARG A 423 -22.12 1.99 -30.61
N GLN A 424 -21.54 2.41 -29.49
CA GLN A 424 -21.46 3.81 -29.07
C GLN A 424 -20.12 4.42 -29.51
N GLY A 425 -20.18 5.39 -30.43
CA GLY A 425 -18.99 6.08 -30.94
C GLY A 425 -18.18 5.26 -31.96
N ILE A 426 -16.92 5.67 -32.17
CA ILE A 426 -15.94 4.95 -32.97
C ILE A 426 -15.62 3.62 -32.28
N HIS A 427 -15.72 2.53 -33.03
CA HIS A 427 -15.34 1.20 -32.55
C HIS A 427 -13.83 1.11 -32.35
N ILE A 428 -13.40 0.90 -31.10
CA ILE A 428 -11.98 0.77 -30.76
C ILE A 428 -11.60 -0.71 -30.84
N ASN A 429 -10.63 -1.06 -31.68
CA ASN A 429 -10.19 -2.44 -31.89
C ASN A 429 -9.33 -2.99 -30.72
N LEU A 430 -9.91 -3.06 -29.52
CA LEU A 430 -9.26 -3.50 -28.29
C LEU A 430 -8.85 -4.98 -28.39
N LYS A 431 -7.54 -5.25 -28.42
CA LYS A 431 -6.96 -6.59 -28.57
C LYS A 431 -6.37 -7.17 -27.30
N GLY A 432 -5.89 -6.33 -26.39
CA GLY A 432 -5.30 -6.85 -25.17
C GLY A 432 -4.94 -5.82 -24.12
N LEU A 433 -4.68 -6.34 -22.92
CA LEU A 433 -4.35 -5.61 -21.72
C LEU A 433 -3.02 -6.13 -21.16
N ALA A 434 -2.10 -5.25 -20.79
CA ALA A 434 -0.88 -5.63 -20.10
C ALA A 434 -0.74 -4.89 -18.77
N ILE A 435 -0.69 -5.62 -17.66
CA ILE A 435 -0.59 -5.07 -16.30
C ILE A 435 0.79 -5.44 -15.72
N GLY A 436 1.64 -4.44 -15.56
CA GLY A 436 2.96 -4.56 -14.94
C GLY A 436 2.90 -4.33 -13.44
N ASN A 437 3.42 -5.25 -12.64
CA ASN A 437 3.56 -5.06 -11.19
C ASN A 437 2.28 -4.45 -10.57
N GLY A 438 1.12 -4.99 -10.94
CA GLY A 438 -0.17 -4.34 -10.65
C GLY A 438 -0.69 -4.69 -9.27
N MET A 439 -1.43 -3.75 -8.66
CA MET A 439 -2.41 -4.08 -7.62
C MET A 439 -3.75 -4.28 -8.32
N THR A 440 -4.35 -5.47 -8.23
CA THR A 440 -5.58 -5.84 -8.95
C THR A 440 -6.54 -6.64 -8.07
N ASN A 441 -6.02 -7.60 -7.30
CA ASN A 441 -6.79 -8.34 -6.30
C ASN A 441 -6.08 -8.25 -4.94
N PRO A 442 -6.39 -7.22 -4.14
CA PRO A 442 -5.75 -6.98 -2.85
C PRO A 442 -5.92 -8.15 -1.87
N GLU A 443 -7.08 -8.83 -1.88
CA GLU A 443 -7.34 -9.94 -0.96
C GLU A 443 -6.31 -11.06 -1.12
N ILE A 444 -5.95 -11.38 -2.37
CA ILE A 444 -4.96 -12.41 -2.68
C ILE A 444 -3.53 -11.86 -2.56
N GLN A 445 -3.31 -10.64 -3.04
CA GLN A 445 -1.98 -10.04 -3.06
C GLN A 445 -1.45 -9.74 -1.67
N TYR A 446 -2.27 -9.28 -0.71
CA TYR A 446 -1.78 -8.99 0.64
C TYR A 446 -1.25 -10.22 1.37
N LYS A 447 -1.82 -11.41 1.11
CA LYS A 447 -1.32 -12.69 1.65
C LYS A 447 0.07 -13.05 1.14
N SER A 448 0.46 -12.50 -0.01
CA SER A 448 1.77 -12.77 -0.59
C SER A 448 2.90 -12.01 0.09
N TYR A 449 2.62 -10.88 0.76
CA TYR A 449 3.67 -10.04 1.34
C TYR A 449 4.51 -10.79 2.36
N ARG A 450 3.87 -11.52 3.27
CA ARG A 450 4.56 -12.28 4.31
C ARG A 450 5.44 -13.37 3.69
N ASP A 451 4.90 -14.15 2.76
CA ASP A 451 5.61 -15.26 2.12
C ASP A 451 6.77 -14.76 1.24
N TYR A 452 6.53 -13.70 0.47
CA TYR A 452 7.56 -13.04 -0.33
C TYR A 452 8.66 -12.46 0.56
N ALA A 453 8.30 -11.71 1.60
CA ALA A 453 9.26 -11.10 2.50
C ALA A 453 10.15 -12.12 3.22
N LEU A 454 9.59 -13.27 3.64
CA LEU A 454 10.39 -14.34 4.24
C LEU A 454 11.34 -14.97 3.21
N ASN A 455 10.84 -15.29 2.01
CA ASN A 455 11.64 -15.88 0.94
C ASN A 455 12.79 -14.96 0.51
N MET A 456 12.55 -13.66 0.47
CA MET A 456 13.53 -12.64 0.13
C MET A 456 14.39 -12.21 1.34
N LYS A 457 14.23 -12.86 2.50
CA LYS A 457 15.01 -12.60 3.74
C LYS A 457 14.87 -11.16 4.26
N LEU A 458 13.74 -10.52 3.97
CA LEU A 458 13.39 -9.21 4.53
C LEU A 458 12.92 -9.35 5.98
N ILE A 459 12.28 -10.47 6.30
CA ILE A 459 11.81 -10.78 7.65
C ILE A 459 12.32 -12.17 8.08
N ASN A 460 12.38 -12.39 9.38
CA ASN A 460 12.65 -13.70 9.98
C ASN A 460 11.35 -14.47 10.27
N ARG A 461 11.47 -15.72 10.74
CA ARG A 461 10.31 -16.59 11.05
C ARG A 461 9.41 -16.04 12.16
N VAL A 462 9.97 -15.37 13.17
CA VAL A 462 9.16 -14.79 14.26
C VAL A 462 8.29 -13.65 13.71
N GLU A 463 8.86 -12.79 12.88
CA GLU A 463 8.13 -11.71 12.19
C GLU A 463 7.07 -12.27 11.25
N TYR A 464 7.39 -13.33 10.49
CA TYR A 464 6.43 -14.05 9.65
C TYR A 464 5.19 -14.48 10.47
N TYR A 465 5.37 -15.15 11.61
CA TYR A 465 4.25 -15.60 12.45
C TYR A 465 3.42 -14.43 13.01
N ARG A 466 4.07 -13.32 13.39
CA ARG A 466 3.37 -12.11 13.85
C ARG A 466 2.48 -11.49 12.76
N LEU A 467 2.87 -11.62 11.50
CA LEU A 467 2.09 -11.06 10.38
C LEU A 467 0.84 -11.90 10.03
N ILE A 468 0.73 -13.16 10.47
CA ILE A 468 -0.45 -14.01 10.21
C ILE A 468 -1.73 -13.34 10.74
N VAL A 469 -1.67 -12.76 11.93
CA VAL A 469 -2.81 -12.11 12.57
C VAL A 469 -3.19 -10.84 11.80
N ALA A 470 -2.22 -9.97 11.52
CA ALA A 470 -2.43 -8.74 10.75
C ALA A 470 -3.00 -9.04 9.35
N GLU A 471 -2.54 -10.13 8.72
CA GLU A 471 -3.05 -10.60 7.44
C GLU A 471 -4.52 -10.98 7.52
N ARG A 472 -4.96 -11.71 8.55
CA ARG A 472 -6.38 -12.09 8.71
C ARG A 472 -7.30 -10.90 8.91
N PHE A 473 -6.89 -9.87 9.65
CA PHE A 473 -7.66 -8.63 9.74
C PHE A 473 -7.72 -7.91 8.42
N CYS A 474 -6.57 -7.79 7.74
CA CYS A 474 -6.51 -7.19 6.42
C CYS A 474 -7.47 -7.91 5.46
N GLU A 475 -7.44 -9.24 5.40
CA GLU A 475 -8.36 -10.03 4.57
C GLU A 475 -9.83 -9.77 4.91
N THR A 476 -10.18 -9.75 6.20
CA THR A 476 -11.55 -9.57 6.64
C THR A 476 -12.08 -8.19 6.21
N ASN A 477 -11.26 -7.15 6.34
CA ASN A 477 -11.64 -5.80 5.95
C ASN A 477 -11.63 -5.62 4.43
N ILE A 478 -10.70 -6.26 3.70
CA ILE A 478 -10.75 -6.28 2.23
C ILE A 478 -12.05 -6.95 1.76
N ARG A 479 -12.49 -8.05 2.39
CA ARG A 479 -13.79 -8.68 2.05
C ARG A 479 -14.98 -7.77 2.36
N ALA A 480 -14.92 -6.99 3.43
CA ALA A 480 -15.94 -6.00 3.76
C ALA A 480 -15.97 -4.84 2.75
N CYS A 481 -14.81 -4.40 2.24
CA CYS A 481 -14.71 -3.48 1.11
C CYS A 481 -15.24 -4.12 -0.19
N GLY A 482 -14.88 -5.37 -0.49
CA GLY A 482 -15.35 -6.09 -1.68
C GLY A 482 -15.17 -5.32 -3.00
N ALA A 483 -15.93 -5.69 -4.03
CA ALA A 483 -15.98 -4.93 -5.29
C ALA A 483 -16.94 -3.72 -5.21
N ASN A 484 -18.01 -3.84 -4.40
CA ASN A 484 -19.11 -2.88 -4.32
C ASN A 484 -19.25 -2.21 -2.93
N GLY A 485 -18.28 -2.35 -2.04
CA GLY A 485 -18.37 -1.78 -0.70
C GLY A 485 -18.19 -0.27 -0.70
N THR A 486 -18.54 0.32 0.43
CA THR A 486 -18.53 1.77 0.62
C THR A 486 -17.10 2.29 0.73
N SER A 487 -16.91 3.57 0.38
CA SER A 487 -15.60 4.22 0.52
C SER A 487 -15.06 4.16 1.96
N LEU A 488 -15.95 4.15 2.96
CA LEU A 488 -15.56 4.02 4.37
C LEU A 488 -14.96 2.63 4.66
N ALA A 489 -15.66 1.55 4.32
CA ALA A 489 -15.18 0.19 4.54
C ALA A 489 -13.84 -0.07 3.81
N CYS A 490 -13.72 0.49 2.61
CA CYS A 490 -12.49 0.40 1.82
C CYS A 490 -11.33 1.24 2.39
N ALA A 491 -11.60 2.42 2.94
CA ALA A 491 -10.59 3.22 3.63
C ALA A 491 -10.11 2.54 4.92
N GLU A 492 -11.01 1.94 5.70
CA GLU A 492 -10.67 1.14 6.89
C GLU A 492 -9.78 -0.06 6.53
N ALA A 493 -10.18 -0.81 5.50
CA ALA A 493 -9.38 -1.90 4.96
C ALA A 493 -7.98 -1.42 4.57
N TYR A 494 -7.88 -0.26 3.93
CA TYR A 494 -6.62 0.28 3.47
C TYR A 494 -5.68 0.59 4.64
N ILE A 495 -6.18 1.27 5.67
CA ILE A 495 -5.42 1.61 6.88
C ILE A 495 -4.92 0.34 7.58
N ILE A 496 -5.79 -0.67 7.75
CA ILE A 496 -5.43 -1.92 8.43
C ILE A 496 -4.38 -2.69 7.62
N CYS A 497 -4.61 -2.84 6.33
CA CYS A 497 -3.75 -3.60 5.43
C CYS A 497 -2.37 -2.97 5.26
N THR A 498 -2.30 -1.65 5.08
CA THR A 498 -1.01 -0.95 4.99
C THR A 498 -0.18 -1.06 6.28
N GLY A 499 -0.84 -1.23 7.44
CA GLY A 499 -0.17 -1.57 8.70
C GLY A 499 0.65 -2.87 8.64
N LEU A 500 0.18 -3.89 7.91
CA LEU A 500 0.94 -5.13 7.66
C LEU A 500 2.21 -4.82 6.86
N PHE A 501 2.06 -4.09 5.75
CA PHE A 501 3.16 -3.74 4.87
C PHE A 501 4.24 -2.94 5.59
N ARG A 502 3.85 -1.95 6.39
CA ARG A 502 4.77 -1.13 7.19
C ARG A 502 5.61 -1.92 8.17
N ARG A 503 5.05 -2.98 8.77
CA ARG A 503 5.80 -3.86 9.68
C ARG A 503 6.94 -4.57 8.94
N ILE A 504 6.74 -4.97 7.68
CA ILE A 504 7.78 -5.57 6.83
C ILE A 504 8.88 -4.54 6.53
N ILE A 505 8.50 -3.33 6.13
CA ILE A 505 9.47 -2.25 5.84
C ILE A 505 10.24 -1.86 7.10
N ALA A 506 9.59 -1.82 8.27
CA ALA A 506 10.24 -1.52 9.54
C ALA A 506 11.29 -2.56 9.94
N SER A 507 11.17 -3.81 9.51
CA SER A 507 12.18 -4.85 9.71
C SER A 507 13.45 -4.63 8.85
N LYS A 508 13.36 -3.82 7.79
CA LYS A 508 14.48 -3.42 6.92
C LYS A 508 14.47 -1.91 6.64
N PRO A 509 14.80 -1.07 7.64
CA PRO A 509 14.79 0.38 7.46
C PRO A 509 15.63 0.83 6.26
N GLY A 510 15.09 1.72 5.43
CA GLY A 510 15.77 2.28 4.25
C GLY A 510 15.71 1.40 3.00
N ILE A 511 15.07 0.23 3.04
CA ILE A 511 14.86 -0.61 1.86
C ILE A 511 13.96 0.10 0.84
N ASN A 512 14.29 -0.01 -0.44
CA ASN A 512 13.39 0.43 -1.51
C ASN A 512 12.31 -0.64 -1.74
N HIS A 513 11.05 -0.32 -1.48
CA HIS A 513 9.94 -1.26 -1.67
C HIS A 513 9.57 -1.53 -3.13
N TYR A 514 10.10 -0.74 -4.06
CA TYR A 514 9.98 -0.97 -5.50
C TYR A 514 11.11 -1.85 -6.05
N ASP A 515 12.25 -1.93 -5.36
CA ASP A 515 13.33 -2.85 -5.70
C ASP A 515 14.15 -3.15 -4.45
N ILE A 516 13.93 -4.31 -3.84
CA ILE A 516 14.53 -4.69 -2.57
C ILE A 516 16.05 -4.88 -2.62
N ARG A 517 16.69 -4.70 -3.78
CA ARG A 517 18.14 -4.66 -3.94
C ARG A 517 18.72 -3.25 -3.75
N LYS A 518 17.86 -2.23 -3.74
CA LYS A 518 18.22 -0.80 -3.68
C LYS A 518 17.83 -0.21 -2.32
N ASN A 519 18.46 0.92 -1.99
CA ASN A 519 18.01 1.78 -0.90
C ASN A 519 16.95 2.76 -1.42
N CYS A 520 15.98 3.10 -0.56
CA CYS A 520 14.97 4.11 -0.87
C CYS A 520 15.64 5.50 -0.88
N THR A 521 15.60 6.17 -2.03
CA THR A 521 16.18 7.51 -2.21
C THR A 521 15.13 8.48 -2.70
N GLY A 522 15.04 9.67 -2.09
CA GLY A 522 13.97 10.63 -2.42
C GLY A 522 12.63 10.23 -1.82
N SER A 523 11.60 11.03 -2.09
CA SER A 523 10.27 10.83 -1.53
C SER A 523 9.62 9.54 -2.09
N LEU A 524 9.63 9.35 -3.40
CA LEU A 524 9.04 8.18 -4.07
C LEU A 524 9.97 6.95 -4.13
N CYS A 525 10.95 6.85 -3.22
CA CYS A 525 12.05 5.87 -3.25
C CYS A 525 12.89 5.84 -4.56
N TYR A 526 12.63 6.75 -5.49
CA TYR A 526 13.47 7.11 -6.62
C TYR A 526 13.63 8.63 -6.68
N ASP A 527 14.74 9.09 -7.25
CA ASP A 527 14.99 10.51 -7.50
C ASP A 527 14.38 10.96 -8.84
N PHE A 528 13.15 11.48 -8.79
CA PHE A 528 12.48 12.08 -9.92
C PHE A 528 12.75 13.59 -10.06
N SER A 529 13.67 14.17 -9.29
CA SER A 529 13.96 15.62 -9.35
C SER A 529 14.48 16.07 -10.72
N ILE A 530 15.08 15.16 -11.49
CA ILE A 530 15.61 15.46 -12.83
C ILE A 530 14.47 15.69 -13.81
N VAL A 531 13.46 14.80 -13.83
CA VAL A 531 12.29 14.97 -14.70
C VAL A 531 11.42 16.13 -14.25
N GLU A 532 11.27 16.36 -12.94
CA GLU A 532 10.53 17.51 -12.44
C GLU A 532 11.19 18.83 -12.86
N ARG A 533 12.52 18.92 -12.80
CA ARG A 533 13.25 20.10 -13.27
C ARG A 533 13.12 20.28 -14.78
N PHE A 534 13.28 19.20 -15.54
CA PHE A 534 13.15 19.23 -17.00
C PHE A 534 11.75 19.68 -17.44
N LEU A 535 10.69 19.11 -16.86
CA LEU A 535 9.31 19.44 -17.23
C LEU A 535 8.80 20.77 -16.65
N ASN A 536 9.47 21.32 -15.64
CA ASN A 536 9.21 22.69 -15.16
C ASN A 536 10.08 23.76 -15.86
N ASP A 537 11.01 23.37 -16.74
CA ASP A 537 11.72 24.33 -17.57
C ASP A 537 10.75 25.03 -18.54
N LYS A 538 10.81 26.36 -18.63
CA LYS A 538 9.88 27.14 -19.44
C LYS A 538 10.02 26.87 -20.93
N ALA A 539 11.22 26.60 -21.43
CA ALA A 539 11.42 26.25 -22.83
C ALA A 539 10.81 24.87 -23.14
N VAL A 540 10.94 23.90 -22.23
CA VAL A 540 10.27 22.59 -22.33
C VAL A 540 8.75 22.72 -22.26
N GLN A 541 8.20 23.46 -21.29
CA GLN A 541 6.74 23.69 -21.21
C GLN A 541 6.20 24.37 -22.48
N ASN A 542 6.89 25.40 -22.98
CA ASN A 542 6.56 26.04 -24.24
C ASN A 542 6.60 25.04 -25.40
N ALA A 543 7.61 24.16 -25.44
CA ALA A 543 7.74 23.09 -26.43
C ALA A 543 6.64 22.02 -26.35
N LEU A 544 5.99 21.87 -25.19
CA LEU A 544 4.84 20.99 -24.96
C LEU A 544 3.49 21.69 -25.11
N GLY A 545 3.45 23.03 -25.12
CA GLY A 545 2.19 23.80 -25.12
C GLY A 545 1.55 23.92 -23.76
N VAL A 546 2.31 23.66 -22.71
CA VAL A 546 1.89 23.86 -21.32
C VAL A 546 2.14 25.32 -20.96
N ARG A 547 1.13 25.99 -20.38
CA ARG A 547 1.24 27.36 -19.87
C ARG A 547 0.81 27.39 -18.42
N ASP A 548 1.66 27.98 -17.59
CA ASP A 548 1.38 28.34 -16.19
C ASP A 548 0.86 27.20 -15.30
N ILE A 549 1.23 25.95 -15.66
CA ILE A 549 1.01 24.76 -14.85
C ILE A 549 2.37 24.26 -14.40
N ARG A 550 2.50 24.02 -13.10
CA ARG A 550 3.68 23.39 -12.52
C ARG A 550 3.55 21.88 -12.68
N PHE A 551 4.55 21.23 -13.26
CA PHE A 551 4.60 19.77 -13.29
C PHE A 551 4.84 19.22 -11.88
N ILE A 552 4.04 18.22 -11.50
CA ILE A 552 4.23 17.40 -10.30
C ILE A 552 4.25 15.92 -10.70
N SER A 553 5.18 15.15 -10.12
CA SER A 553 5.33 13.72 -10.46
C SER A 553 4.11 12.90 -10.04
N CYS A 554 3.62 13.13 -8.81
CA CYS A 554 2.44 12.49 -8.26
C CYS A 554 1.60 13.52 -7.47
N SER A 555 0.28 13.48 -7.69
CA SER A 555 -0.71 14.36 -7.08
C SER A 555 -1.24 13.76 -5.78
N THR A 556 -0.97 14.43 -4.65
CA THR A 556 -1.44 13.97 -3.34
C THR A 556 -2.95 14.06 -3.22
N LYS A 557 -3.60 15.05 -3.84
CA LYS A 557 -5.06 15.18 -3.78
C LYS A 557 -5.76 14.08 -4.56
N VAL A 558 -5.27 13.75 -5.75
CA VAL A 558 -5.80 12.62 -6.53
C VAL A 558 -5.61 11.33 -5.75
N TYR A 559 -4.44 11.15 -5.13
CA TYR A 559 -4.19 10.01 -4.27
C TYR A 559 -5.18 9.94 -3.08
N GLU A 560 -5.41 11.04 -2.37
CA GLU A 560 -6.35 11.14 -1.25
C GLU A 560 -7.78 10.70 -1.62
N TYR A 561 -8.23 11.05 -2.83
CA TYR A 561 -9.58 10.71 -3.27
C TYR A 561 -9.72 9.27 -3.75
N MET A 562 -8.65 8.67 -4.24
CA MET A 562 -8.69 7.35 -4.87
C MET A 562 -8.08 6.22 -4.02
N TYR A 563 -7.33 6.52 -2.96
CA TYR A 563 -6.71 5.48 -2.15
C TYR A 563 -7.69 4.45 -1.55
N PRO A 564 -8.94 4.80 -1.16
CA PRO A 564 -9.85 3.79 -0.61
C PRO A 564 -10.07 2.65 -1.60
N GLU A 565 -10.13 2.99 -2.89
CA GLU A 565 -10.34 2.01 -3.95
C GLU A 565 -9.17 1.01 -4.12
N ILE A 566 -7.97 1.27 -3.59
CA ILE A 566 -6.84 0.31 -3.60
C ILE A 566 -7.23 -1.05 -3.01
N MET A 567 -8.23 -1.10 -2.11
CA MET A 567 -8.69 -2.33 -1.47
C MET A 567 -9.80 -3.07 -2.23
N LYS A 568 -10.31 -2.51 -3.33
CA LYS A 568 -11.33 -3.18 -4.14
C LYS A 568 -10.71 -4.24 -5.05
N ASN A 569 -11.53 -5.23 -5.41
CA ASN A 569 -11.11 -6.27 -6.35
C ASN A 569 -11.49 -5.90 -7.80
N PHE A 570 -10.48 -5.68 -8.64
CA PHE A 570 -10.64 -5.35 -10.07
C PHE A 570 -10.43 -6.54 -11.01
N ASP A 571 -10.14 -7.76 -10.49
CA ASP A 571 -10.07 -8.95 -11.34
C ASP A 571 -11.44 -9.38 -11.90
N VAL A 572 -12.54 -8.92 -11.29
CA VAL A 572 -13.91 -9.36 -11.59
C VAL A 572 -14.38 -9.04 -13.00
N GLY A 573 -13.83 -7.98 -13.63
CA GLY A 573 -14.17 -7.59 -15.00
C GLY A 573 -13.37 -8.33 -16.09
N LEU A 574 -12.21 -8.89 -15.74
CA LEU A 574 -11.28 -9.49 -16.69
C LEU A 574 -11.77 -10.80 -17.33
N PRO A 575 -12.50 -11.70 -16.63
CA PRO A 575 -13.00 -12.93 -17.23
C PRO A 575 -13.90 -12.74 -18.45
N ALA A 576 -14.76 -11.71 -18.44
CA ALA A 576 -15.65 -11.42 -19.55
C ALA A 576 -14.85 -10.95 -20.78
N LEU A 577 -13.85 -10.09 -20.56
CA LEU A 577 -12.96 -9.60 -21.62
C LEU A 577 -12.15 -10.76 -22.25
N LEU A 578 -11.61 -11.66 -21.42
CA LEU A 578 -10.91 -12.86 -21.88
C LEU A 578 -11.80 -13.80 -22.71
N GLN A 579 -13.06 -13.96 -22.32
CA GLN A 579 -14.02 -14.79 -23.06
C GLN A 579 -14.36 -14.21 -24.43
N ASP A 580 -14.38 -12.88 -24.54
CA ASP A 580 -14.60 -12.16 -25.79
C ASP A 580 -13.31 -11.99 -26.62
N GLY A 581 -12.23 -12.69 -26.24
CA GLY A 581 -10.99 -12.80 -27.03
C GLY A 581 -9.97 -11.69 -26.79
N ILE A 582 -10.20 -10.80 -25.81
CA ILE A 582 -9.23 -9.79 -25.41
C ILE A 582 -8.13 -10.47 -24.60
N LYS A 583 -6.87 -10.36 -25.04
CA LYS A 583 -5.72 -11.00 -24.39
C LYS A 583 -5.36 -10.28 -23.09
N LEU A 584 -4.88 -11.00 -22.09
CA LEU A 584 -4.35 -10.43 -20.84
C LEU A 584 -2.92 -10.93 -20.61
N LEU A 585 -2.00 -9.98 -20.45
CA LEU A 585 -0.66 -10.21 -19.92
C LEU A 585 -0.55 -9.58 -18.53
N VAL A 586 -0.16 -10.38 -17.55
CA VAL A 586 0.28 -9.87 -16.25
C VAL A 586 1.78 -10.14 -16.15
N TYR A 587 2.57 -9.10 -15.95
CA TYR A 587 4.02 -9.26 -15.76
C TYR A 587 4.43 -8.61 -14.45
N ALA A 588 5.43 -9.17 -13.77
CA ALA A 588 5.91 -8.64 -12.51
C ALA A 588 7.41 -8.87 -12.34
N GLY A 589 8.11 -7.81 -11.94
CA GLY A 589 9.53 -7.89 -11.59
C GLY A 589 9.77 -8.75 -10.35
N GLU A 590 10.86 -9.52 -10.41
CA GLU A 590 11.28 -10.44 -9.36
C GLU A 590 11.52 -9.78 -7.99
N TYR A 591 12.02 -8.54 -7.98
CA TYR A 591 12.51 -7.83 -6.80
C TYR A 591 11.58 -6.70 -6.33
N ASP A 592 10.38 -6.58 -6.91
CA ASP A 592 9.35 -5.68 -6.40
C ASP A 592 8.70 -6.27 -5.13
N LEU A 593 8.64 -5.48 -4.06
CA LEU A 593 7.94 -5.86 -2.84
C LEU A 593 6.48 -5.41 -2.86
N ILE A 594 6.21 -4.15 -3.21
CA ILE A 594 4.87 -3.53 -3.07
C ILE A 594 3.84 -4.19 -3.99
N CYS A 595 4.22 -4.62 -5.19
CA CYS A 595 3.33 -5.38 -6.08
C CYS A 595 4.00 -6.68 -6.54
N ASN A 596 4.55 -7.41 -5.57
CA ASN A 596 5.41 -8.56 -5.82
C ASN A 596 4.83 -9.61 -6.77
N TRP A 597 5.73 -10.28 -7.49
CA TRP A 597 5.38 -11.28 -8.51
C TRP A 597 4.59 -12.47 -7.96
N LEU A 598 4.78 -12.83 -6.68
CA LEU A 598 4.10 -13.95 -6.05
C LEU A 598 2.61 -13.65 -5.87
N GLY A 599 2.27 -12.46 -5.40
CA GLY A 599 0.89 -11.98 -5.32
C GLY A 599 0.24 -11.90 -6.69
N ASN A 600 0.97 -11.35 -7.68
CA ASN A 600 0.49 -11.27 -9.05
C ASN A 600 0.22 -12.64 -9.68
N LEU A 601 1.11 -13.62 -9.49
CA LEU A 601 0.88 -14.99 -9.96
C LEU A 601 -0.34 -15.62 -9.28
N ARG A 602 -0.46 -15.47 -7.95
CA ARG A 602 -1.54 -16.09 -7.16
C ARG A 602 -2.92 -15.64 -7.60
N TRP A 603 -3.13 -14.34 -7.85
CA TRP A 603 -4.45 -13.87 -8.26
C TRP A 603 -4.77 -14.32 -9.69
N VAL A 604 -3.79 -14.30 -10.60
CA VAL A 604 -3.96 -14.79 -11.98
C VAL A 604 -4.34 -16.28 -12.00
N GLU A 605 -3.74 -17.09 -11.15
CA GLU A 605 -4.09 -18.52 -11.01
C GLU A 605 -5.47 -18.75 -10.36
N ASN A 606 -5.94 -17.80 -9.55
CA ASN A 606 -7.22 -17.90 -8.88
C ASN A 606 -8.39 -17.29 -9.66
N MET A 607 -8.12 -16.36 -10.58
CA MET A 607 -9.12 -15.68 -11.40
C MET A 607 -10.04 -16.70 -12.09
N SER A 608 -11.34 -16.50 -11.94
CA SER A 608 -12.35 -17.44 -12.44
C SER A 608 -12.66 -17.17 -13.91
N TRP A 609 -12.15 -18.01 -14.81
CA TRP A 609 -12.43 -17.97 -16.24
C TRP A 609 -12.38 -19.37 -16.87
N SER A 610 -12.91 -19.52 -18.08
CA SER A 610 -13.09 -20.82 -18.74
C SER A 610 -11.80 -21.64 -18.92
N GLY A 611 -10.66 -20.97 -19.08
CA GLY A 611 -9.35 -21.61 -19.22
C GLY A 611 -8.55 -21.81 -17.93
N ARG A 612 -9.08 -21.43 -16.76
CA ARG A 612 -8.34 -21.43 -15.47
C ARG A 612 -7.61 -22.74 -15.19
N ARG A 613 -8.29 -23.89 -15.27
CA ARG A 613 -7.69 -25.20 -14.97
C ARG A 613 -6.47 -25.50 -15.86
N ARG A 614 -6.56 -25.14 -17.15
CA ARG A 614 -5.49 -25.37 -18.12
C ARG A 614 -4.35 -24.38 -17.94
N PHE A 615 -4.65 -23.11 -17.60
CA PHE A 615 -3.63 -22.15 -17.20
C PHE A 615 -2.86 -22.62 -15.96
N VAL A 616 -3.54 -22.99 -14.88
CA VAL A 616 -2.91 -23.48 -13.64
C VAL A 616 -2.04 -24.71 -13.90
N SER A 617 -2.47 -25.60 -14.82
CA SER A 617 -1.70 -26.80 -15.19
C SER A 617 -0.57 -26.53 -16.19
N ALA A 618 -0.50 -25.33 -16.79
CA ALA A 618 0.54 -24.99 -17.74
C ALA A 618 1.91 -24.94 -17.05
N LYS A 619 2.93 -25.45 -17.74
CA LYS A 619 4.30 -25.45 -17.23
C LYS A 619 4.86 -24.02 -17.25
N LEU A 620 5.64 -23.68 -16.24
CA LEU A 620 6.49 -22.51 -16.29
C LEU A 620 7.60 -22.77 -17.33
N VAL A 621 7.68 -21.92 -18.35
CA VAL A 621 8.68 -22.01 -19.42
C VAL A 621 9.67 -20.83 -19.33
N PRO A 622 10.97 -21.05 -19.61
CA PRO A 622 11.94 -19.95 -19.66
C PRO A 622 11.58 -18.91 -20.74
N PHE A 623 11.47 -17.65 -20.35
CA PHE A 623 11.40 -16.53 -21.28
C PHE A 623 12.82 -16.08 -21.63
N LYS A 624 13.27 -16.40 -22.85
CA LYS A 624 14.63 -16.09 -23.30
C LYS A 624 14.67 -14.89 -24.25
N VAL A 625 15.62 -13.99 -24.01
CA VAL A 625 15.89 -12.80 -24.81
C VAL A 625 17.37 -12.78 -25.17
N GLY A 626 17.70 -12.83 -26.47
CA GLY A 626 19.10 -12.89 -26.92
C GLY A 626 19.88 -14.09 -26.38
N GLY A 627 19.21 -15.23 -26.16
CA GLY A 627 19.83 -16.45 -25.60
C GLY A 627 19.92 -16.50 -24.07
N VAL A 628 19.66 -15.38 -23.37
CA VAL A 628 19.68 -15.30 -21.90
C VAL A 628 18.26 -15.47 -21.36
N GLU A 629 18.11 -16.22 -20.27
CA GLU A 629 16.84 -16.33 -19.56
C GLU A 629 16.56 -15.03 -18.80
N ALA A 630 15.50 -14.33 -19.23
CA ALA A 630 15.08 -13.04 -18.71
C ALA A 630 13.82 -13.14 -17.83
N GLY A 631 13.24 -14.33 -17.69
CA GLY A 631 12.06 -14.54 -16.86
C GLY A 631 11.49 -15.96 -16.94
N GLY A 632 10.46 -16.20 -16.15
CA GLY A 632 9.64 -17.41 -16.21
C GLY A 632 8.22 -17.07 -16.65
N MET A 633 7.76 -17.69 -17.73
CA MET A 633 6.46 -17.42 -18.36
C MET A 633 5.51 -18.59 -18.19
N LYS A 634 4.22 -18.29 -18.00
CA LYS A 634 3.14 -19.27 -17.95
C LYS A 634 1.97 -18.74 -18.78
N SER A 635 1.53 -19.49 -19.78
CA SER A 635 0.50 -19.04 -20.72
C SER A 635 -0.50 -20.13 -21.06
N TYR A 636 -1.76 -19.76 -21.24
CA TYR A 636 -2.78 -20.62 -21.81
C TYR A 636 -3.91 -19.78 -22.40
N GLY A 637 -4.31 -20.06 -23.65
CA GLY A 637 -5.34 -19.30 -24.34
C GLY A 637 -4.97 -17.82 -24.47
N GLY A 638 -5.87 -16.92 -24.03
CA GLY A 638 -5.64 -15.47 -24.04
C GLY A 638 -4.88 -14.93 -22.81
N LEU A 639 -4.56 -15.76 -21.82
CA LEU A 639 -3.94 -15.33 -20.56
C LEU A 639 -2.46 -15.73 -20.49
N SER A 640 -1.61 -14.77 -20.13
CA SER A 640 -0.19 -14.98 -19.88
C SER A 640 0.25 -14.30 -18.58
N PHE A 641 1.12 -14.98 -17.83
CA PHE A 641 1.87 -14.43 -16.71
C PHE A 641 3.37 -14.49 -17.02
N LEU A 642 4.11 -13.42 -16.70
CA LEU A 642 5.56 -13.36 -16.82
C LEU A 642 6.21 -12.81 -15.55
N LYS A 643 6.98 -13.65 -14.85
CA LYS A 643 7.94 -13.15 -13.84
C LYS A 643 9.19 -12.68 -14.57
N VAL A 644 9.54 -11.40 -14.45
CA VAL A 644 10.73 -10.82 -15.10
C VAL A 644 11.90 -10.83 -14.12
N TYR A 645 12.97 -11.53 -14.48
CA TYR A 645 14.15 -11.67 -13.63
C TYR A 645 14.93 -10.36 -13.55
N ASN A 646 15.58 -10.12 -12.42
CA ASN A 646 16.43 -8.94 -12.20
C ASN A 646 15.73 -7.58 -12.37
N ALA A 647 14.40 -7.52 -12.26
CA ALA A 647 13.60 -6.30 -12.30
C ALA A 647 12.88 -6.04 -10.98
N GLY A 648 12.70 -4.76 -10.63
CA GLY A 648 11.82 -4.28 -9.57
C GLY A 648 10.43 -3.91 -10.09
N HIS A 649 9.88 -2.80 -9.59
CA HIS A 649 8.53 -2.33 -9.90
C HIS A 649 8.40 -1.84 -11.35
N MET A 650 9.32 -0.97 -11.77
CA MET A 650 9.42 -0.42 -13.12
C MET A 650 10.22 -1.37 -14.01
N VAL A 651 9.58 -2.46 -14.46
CA VAL A 651 10.23 -3.49 -15.28
C VAL A 651 10.95 -2.93 -16.52
N PRO A 652 10.38 -1.99 -17.31
CA PRO A 652 11.09 -1.43 -18.45
C PRO A 652 12.33 -0.61 -18.06
N MET A 653 12.37 -0.02 -16.86
CA MET A 653 13.57 0.68 -16.36
C MET A 653 14.69 -0.32 -16.06
N ASP A 654 14.40 -1.40 -15.35
CA ASP A 654 15.43 -2.34 -14.90
C ASP A 654 15.85 -3.37 -15.96
N GLN A 655 14.93 -3.75 -16.86
CA GLN A 655 15.15 -4.74 -17.91
C GLN A 655 14.60 -4.28 -19.27
N PRO A 656 15.12 -3.17 -19.84
CA PRO A 656 14.55 -2.52 -21.02
C PRO A 656 14.45 -3.44 -22.24
N ARG A 657 15.53 -4.19 -22.53
CA ARG A 657 15.54 -5.14 -23.66
C ARG A 657 14.52 -6.27 -23.47
N ALA A 658 14.38 -6.80 -22.26
CA ALA A 658 13.43 -7.87 -21.99
C ALA A 658 11.98 -7.35 -22.04
N SER A 659 11.75 -6.12 -21.57
CA SER A 659 10.47 -5.44 -21.61
C SER A 659 9.98 -5.21 -23.05
N LEU A 660 10.82 -4.68 -23.93
CA LEU A 660 10.47 -4.50 -25.35
C LEU A 660 10.15 -5.84 -26.02
N GLU A 661 10.98 -6.86 -25.80
CA GLU A 661 10.78 -8.18 -26.41
C GLU A 661 9.52 -8.87 -25.86
N MET A 662 9.20 -8.66 -24.58
CA MET A 662 7.94 -9.11 -23.97
C MET A 662 6.74 -8.51 -24.71
N LEU A 663 6.69 -7.17 -24.85
CA LEU A 663 5.60 -6.49 -25.54
C LEU A 663 5.47 -6.99 -26.99
N ARG A 664 6.57 -7.00 -27.74
CA ARG A 664 6.63 -7.42 -29.14
C ARG A 664 6.02 -8.81 -29.33
N ARG A 665 6.55 -9.81 -28.63
CA ARG A 665 6.12 -11.21 -28.76
C ARG A 665 4.68 -11.40 -28.28
N TRP A 666 4.25 -10.70 -27.23
CA TRP A 666 2.88 -10.82 -26.73
C TRP A 666 1.86 -10.28 -27.74
N MET A 667 2.06 -9.08 -28.29
CA MET A 667 1.18 -8.49 -29.30
C MET A 667 1.12 -9.37 -30.56
N GLN A 668 2.26 -9.94 -30.98
CA GLN A 668 2.36 -10.85 -32.11
C GLN A 668 1.82 -12.28 -31.82
N GLY A 669 1.37 -12.55 -30.59
CA GLY A 669 0.80 -13.86 -30.21
C GLY A 669 1.83 -14.99 -30.07
N GLN A 670 3.09 -14.65 -29.84
CA GLN A 670 4.24 -15.55 -29.68
C GLN A 670 4.51 -15.94 -28.21
N PHE A 671 3.58 -15.63 -27.29
CA PHE A 671 3.58 -16.11 -25.90
C PHE A 671 2.85 -17.45 -25.84
N ARG A 672 3.48 -18.53 -26.34
CA ARG A 672 2.88 -19.88 -26.39
C ARG A 672 3.86 -20.95 -25.96
#